data_AF-A0A929B5A3-F1
#
_entry.id   AF-A0A929B5A3-F1
#
_cell.length_a   1.000
_cell.length_b   1.000
_cell.length_c   1.000
_cell.angle_alpha   90.00
_cell.angle_beta   90.00
_cell.angle_gamma   90.00
#
_symmetry.space_group_name_H-M   'P 1'
#
loop_
_entity.id
_entity.type
_entity.pdbx_description
1 polymer ?
#
loop_
_entity_poly.entity_id
_entity_poly.type
_entity_poly.pdbx_seq_one_letter_code
_entity_poly.pdbx_strand_id
1 'polypeptide(L)'
;MIGLVIISHSAKLAAGVEELARQMTRVPVPIALAAGIDDSENPFGTDAINVQAAIESVYSEAGVLVLMDLGSAILSAEMALEFLPQEQRKNVRLCAAPLVEGAIAAVVEAAAGANLEQVVASATSALGAKASQLGEVSIIETQGDRQLTNNSQRSLKQEIRLTVQNKQGLHARPAAKLVTTAARFQCQIEIQNLSINSQPVNAKSINQVMLLGIRKGHQIAITAEGNDSTVALATLQKLVEDRFGESFVYSSPSPASPSSHTSSLQGIPASPGMAIASVIFYQPSIPEVTDERSENASQEWQKLQLAIQTATKQIQNLARERADESASIFQAHLLYLEEPALLNRVKQLIFDRQRSAASAWKSAIEEMVASYQALEDTYLQARASDVKEVGLRVLRLLTGDDTAPLDFPEPGILIAPDLTASEVVHLKSNQVLGICTAEGSATAHSALIANQLGIPMIVGLGKDLLSLPANIELAMDGTTGQIWIEPTTEQRQKLLLEPIDPTKKTRFKEAITLDGHRISILANILGVTNAQFAVDSGAEGMGLLRTEFLYLDCLTSPTEEEQLATYQAIAAIMDTRPLTIRTLDIGGDKPISYVKMPPENNPFLGWRGIRQSLDCPEMLKTQLRAILRASGKHNIKLMFPMVASLPEVRTAKKMLKEVQMELREEGINFDEQMPVGIMVEVPAAVAIADQLATEVDFFSIGTNDLSQYTMAADRTNPKVAPLADAFAPAVLRMIQQTVSAACKAGIGVSVCGQLASEPAAIPILLGLGVTELSVNPPAISKVKAEIARLTMDRAIAIANAVLQLDSAEAVRSYLLEKI
;
A
#
# COMPACT_ATOMS: atom_id res chain seq x y z
N MET A 1 22.95 -45.35 28.15
CA MET A 1 21.87 -44.42 27.78
C MET A 1 22.55 -43.09 27.47
N ILE A 2 22.07 -42.35 26.47
CA ILE A 2 22.72 -41.10 26.06
C ILE A 2 22.68 -40.09 27.22
N GLY A 3 23.83 -39.48 27.52
CA GLY A 3 23.92 -38.38 28.48
C GLY A 3 23.67 -37.04 27.80
N LEU A 4 23.12 -36.08 28.52
CA LEU A 4 22.95 -34.71 28.04
C LEU A 4 23.78 -33.74 28.87
N VAL A 5 24.41 -32.78 28.22
CA VAL A 5 25.08 -31.64 28.86
C VAL A 5 24.42 -30.36 28.39
N ILE A 6 23.97 -29.54 29.33
CA ILE A 6 23.38 -28.22 29.06
C ILE A 6 24.40 -27.16 29.45
N ILE A 7 24.86 -26.42 28.45
CA ILE A 7 25.81 -25.32 28.59
C ILE A 7 25.05 -24.00 28.47
N SER A 8 25.24 -23.10 29.42
CA SER A 8 24.60 -21.79 29.40
C SER A 8 25.47 -20.77 30.11
N HIS A 9 25.44 -19.52 29.66
CA HIS A 9 26.14 -18.45 30.37
C HIS A 9 25.52 -18.21 31.75
N SER A 10 24.23 -18.55 31.93
CA SER A 10 23.52 -18.41 33.20
C SER A 10 23.29 -19.76 33.88
N ALA A 11 23.85 -19.94 35.08
CA ALA A 11 23.58 -21.11 35.92
C ALA A 11 22.07 -21.28 36.24
N LYS A 12 21.34 -20.17 36.45
CA LYS A 12 19.90 -20.19 36.73
C LYS A 12 19.09 -20.68 35.53
N LEU A 13 19.46 -20.25 34.32
CA LEU A 13 18.81 -20.71 33.10
C LEU A 13 19.07 -22.21 32.88
N ALA A 14 20.31 -22.66 33.04
CA ALA A 14 20.68 -24.07 32.89
C ALA A 14 19.89 -24.97 33.85
N ALA A 15 19.80 -24.57 35.13
CA ALA A 15 19.03 -25.27 36.15
C ALA A 15 17.52 -25.32 35.81
N GLY A 16 16.96 -24.21 35.32
CA GLY A 16 15.57 -24.16 34.89
C GLY A 16 15.27 -25.08 33.69
N VAL A 17 16.19 -25.17 32.72
CA VAL A 17 16.05 -26.08 31.57
C VAL A 17 16.19 -27.54 32.01
N GLU A 18 17.13 -27.85 32.90
CA GLU A 18 17.26 -29.20 33.47
C GLU A 18 15.99 -29.61 34.21
N GLU A 19 15.45 -28.74 35.07
CA GLU A 19 14.23 -29.03 35.81
C GLU A 19 13.05 -29.36 34.87
N LEU A 20 12.87 -28.54 33.83
CA LEU A 20 11.84 -28.78 32.81
C LEU A 20 12.09 -30.11 32.09
N ALA A 21 13.32 -30.36 31.63
CA ALA A 21 13.64 -31.56 30.87
C ALA A 21 13.43 -32.85 31.71
N ARG A 22 13.79 -32.82 33.00
CA ARG A 22 13.55 -33.95 33.93
C ARG A 22 12.07 -34.22 34.16
N GLN A 23 11.20 -33.22 34.12
CA GLN A 23 9.76 -33.40 34.30
C GLN A 23 9.07 -34.03 33.07
N MET A 24 9.69 -33.97 31.89
CA MET A 24 9.08 -34.48 30.66
C MET A 24 9.12 -36.00 30.52
N THR A 25 9.93 -36.69 31.33
CA THR A 25 10.06 -38.15 31.24
C THR A 25 10.07 -38.79 32.63
N ARG A 26 9.52 -40.01 32.73
CA ARG A 26 9.55 -40.80 33.98
C ARG A 26 10.78 -41.70 34.07
N VAL A 27 11.51 -41.87 32.97
CA VAL A 27 12.75 -42.65 32.90
C VAL A 27 13.91 -41.68 33.09
N PRO A 28 14.77 -41.87 34.11
CA PRO A 28 15.82 -40.91 34.42
C PRO A 28 16.90 -40.93 33.33
N VAL A 29 17.01 -39.82 32.60
CA VAL A 29 18.11 -39.57 31.65
C VAL A 29 19.25 -38.85 32.39
N PRO A 30 20.52 -39.26 32.22
CA PRO A 30 21.67 -38.55 32.78
C PRO A 30 21.78 -37.14 32.18
N ILE A 31 21.72 -36.10 33.01
CA ILE A 31 21.86 -34.69 32.61
C ILE A 31 22.88 -34.04 33.54
N ALA A 32 23.84 -33.31 32.98
CA ALA A 32 24.80 -32.48 33.69
C ALA A 32 24.78 -31.04 33.18
N LEU A 33 25.15 -30.11 34.05
CA LEU A 33 25.18 -28.68 33.76
C LEU A 33 26.61 -28.16 33.77
N ALA A 34 26.91 -27.27 32.82
CA ALA A 34 28.11 -26.45 32.84
C ALA A 34 27.71 -25.01 32.52
N ALA A 35 27.52 -24.21 33.57
CA ALA A 35 26.95 -22.87 33.40
C ALA A 35 27.39 -21.87 34.47
N GLY A 36 27.59 -20.63 34.03
CA GLY A 36 28.15 -19.57 34.87
C GLY A 36 29.66 -19.71 35.09
N ILE A 37 30.25 -18.67 35.66
CA ILE A 37 31.63 -18.66 36.17
C ILE A 37 31.63 -18.25 37.64
N ASP A 38 32.62 -18.70 38.40
CA ASP A 38 32.79 -18.36 39.82
C ASP A 38 33.32 -16.92 40.01
N ASP A 39 32.57 -15.95 39.50
CA ASP A 39 32.77 -14.51 39.69
C ASP A 39 31.48 -13.92 40.29
N SER A 40 31.56 -13.43 41.53
CA SER A 40 30.42 -12.87 42.25
C SER A 40 29.91 -11.55 41.68
N GLU A 41 30.76 -10.80 40.96
CA GLU A 41 30.37 -9.53 40.33
C GLU A 41 29.88 -9.74 38.89
N ASN A 42 30.40 -10.77 38.19
CA ASN A 42 30.00 -11.12 36.81
C ASN A 42 29.74 -12.62 36.64
N PRO A 43 28.63 -13.17 37.16
CA PRO A 43 28.41 -14.61 37.23
C PRO A 43 28.04 -15.26 35.87
N PHE A 44 27.98 -14.47 34.79
CA PHE A 44 27.61 -14.95 33.46
C PHE A 44 28.84 -15.35 32.65
N GLY A 45 28.92 -16.62 32.24
CA GLY A 45 30.05 -17.12 31.46
C GLY A 45 30.02 -18.64 31.29
N THR A 46 30.97 -19.16 30.52
CA THR A 46 31.14 -20.60 30.27
C THR A 46 32.62 -21.00 30.37
N ASP A 47 32.93 -21.92 31.28
CA ASP A 47 34.29 -22.44 31.50
C ASP A 47 34.47 -23.82 30.84
N ALA A 48 35.48 -23.99 30.00
CA ALA A 48 35.73 -25.24 29.29
C ALA A 48 36.12 -26.42 30.19
N ILE A 49 36.76 -26.16 31.34
CA ILE A 49 37.08 -27.20 32.34
C ILE A 49 35.79 -27.72 32.97
N ASN A 50 34.85 -26.82 33.30
CA ASN A 50 33.54 -27.19 33.81
C ASN A 50 32.71 -27.95 32.77
N VAL A 51 32.78 -27.55 31.50
CA VAL A 51 32.14 -28.27 30.39
C VAL A 51 32.73 -29.67 30.22
N GLN A 52 34.05 -29.81 30.27
CA GLN A 52 34.72 -31.12 30.21
C GLN A 52 34.25 -32.01 31.35
N ALA A 53 34.29 -31.52 32.59
CA ALA A 53 33.86 -32.28 33.77
C ALA A 53 32.38 -32.70 33.67
N ALA A 54 31.52 -31.82 33.15
CA ALA A 54 30.11 -32.15 32.92
C ALA A 54 29.96 -33.27 31.89
N ILE A 55 30.69 -33.23 30.77
CA ILE A 55 30.68 -34.30 29.74
C ILE A 55 31.14 -35.63 30.33
N GLU A 56 32.25 -35.64 31.07
CA GLU A 56 32.78 -36.85 31.70
C GLU A 56 31.80 -37.46 32.70
N SER A 57 31.04 -36.63 33.43
CA SER A 57 30.09 -37.08 34.46
C SER A 57 28.88 -37.85 33.91
N VAL A 58 28.50 -37.60 32.65
CA VAL A 58 27.35 -38.26 31.97
C VAL A 58 27.79 -39.16 30.82
N TYR A 59 29.09 -39.34 30.63
CA TYR A 59 29.62 -40.12 29.53
C TYR A 59 29.22 -41.59 29.59
N SER A 60 28.84 -42.15 28.44
CA SER A 60 28.71 -43.58 28.24
C SER A 60 29.02 -43.95 26.78
N GLU A 61 29.21 -45.23 26.50
CA GLU A 61 29.40 -45.76 25.13
C GLU A 61 28.20 -45.45 24.19
N ALA A 62 27.04 -45.10 24.74
CA ALA A 62 25.89 -44.66 23.95
C ALA A 62 26.00 -43.21 23.45
N GLY A 63 26.95 -42.44 24.01
CA GLY A 63 27.27 -41.08 23.62
C GLY A 63 26.68 -39.98 24.50
N VAL A 64 27.12 -38.75 24.23
CA VAL A 64 26.72 -37.53 24.95
C VAL A 64 26.28 -36.46 23.95
N LEU A 65 25.11 -35.86 24.20
CA LEU A 65 24.64 -34.70 23.46
C LEU A 65 24.87 -33.42 24.27
N VAL A 66 25.52 -32.43 23.66
CA VAL A 66 25.82 -31.14 24.27
C VAL A 66 24.97 -30.07 23.61
N LEU A 67 24.16 -29.38 24.42
CA LEU A 67 23.29 -28.26 24.02
C LEU A 67 23.83 -26.96 24.62
N MET A 68 23.74 -25.87 23.88
CA MET A 68 24.39 -24.60 24.22
C MET A 68 23.52 -23.40 23.83
N ASP A 69 23.67 -22.29 24.55
CA ASP A 69 22.78 -21.13 24.47
C ASP A 69 23.20 -20.09 23.41
N LEU A 70 24.39 -19.50 23.58
CA LEU A 70 24.90 -18.38 22.82
C LEU A 70 26.23 -18.74 22.16
N GLY A 71 26.62 -17.99 21.13
CA GLY A 71 27.77 -18.31 20.28
C GLY A 71 29.10 -18.49 21.02
N SER A 72 29.34 -17.79 22.13
CA SER A 72 30.56 -17.94 22.95
C SER A 72 30.65 -19.27 23.71
N ALA A 73 29.52 -19.92 23.99
CA ALA A 73 29.48 -21.25 24.62
C ALA A 73 29.98 -22.35 23.66
N ILE A 74 29.88 -22.12 22.34
CA ILE A 74 30.41 -23.02 21.31
C ILE A 74 31.92 -23.18 21.49
N LEU A 75 32.64 -22.06 21.64
CA LEU A 75 34.10 -22.06 21.80
C LEU A 75 34.54 -22.77 23.07
N SER A 76 33.84 -22.55 24.20
CA SER A 76 34.11 -23.27 25.45
C SER A 76 33.87 -24.77 25.31
N ALA A 77 32.85 -25.19 24.55
CA ALA A 77 32.55 -26.60 24.32
C ALA A 77 33.54 -27.26 23.34
N GLU A 78 33.94 -26.57 22.28
CA GLU A 78 34.99 -27.05 21.35
C GLU A 78 36.32 -27.24 22.08
N MET A 79 36.71 -26.26 22.91
CA MET A 79 37.93 -26.36 23.73
C MET A 79 37.83 -27.49 24.76
N ALA A 80 36.66 -27.71 25.38
CA ALA A 80 36.45 -28.84 26.28
C ALA A 80 36.63 -30.20 25.59
N LEU A 81 36.20 -30.33 24.33
CA LEU A 81 36.41 -31.54 23.54
C LEU A 81 37.88 -31.82 23.29
N GLU A 82 38.72 -30.80 23.16
CA GLU A 82 40.17 -30.95 22.98
C GLU A 82 40.86 -31.60 24.18
N PHE A 83 40.34 -31.35 25.39
CA PHE A 83 40.84 -31.96 26.63
C PHE A 83 40.37 -33.40 26.87
N LEU A 84 39.32 -33.85 26.17
CA LEU A 84 38.84 -35.23 26.26
C LEU A 84 39.75 -36.22 25.51
N PRO A 85 39.90 -37.46 26.03
CA PRO A 85 40.57 -38.54 25.31
C PRO A 85 39.96 -38.78 23.92
N GLN A 86 40.82 -39.09 22.93
CA GLN A 86 40.43 -39.20 21.52
C GLN A 86 39.32 -40.23 21.25
N GLU A 87 39.24 -41.29 22.05
CA GLU A 87 38.17 -42.30 21.94
C GLU A 87 36.82 -41.78 22.46
N GLN A 88 36.80 -40.94 23.50
CA GLN A 88 35.56 -40.37 24.03
C GLN A 88 35.00 -39.26 23.13
N ARG A 89 35.88 -38.46 22.52
CA ARG A 89 35.50 -37.35 21.64
C ARG A 89 34.59 -37.77 20.48
N LYS A 90 34.75 -38.98 19.94
CA LYS A 90 33.94 -39.51 18.82
C LYS A 90 32.47 -39.71 19.19
N ASN A 91 32.19 -39.88 20.49
CA ASN A 91 30.87 -40.17 21.02
C ASN A 91 30.19 -38.94 21.64
N VAL A 92 30.78 -37.75 21.52
CA VAL A 92 30.20 -36.48 21.99
C VAL A 92 29.77 -35.65 20.79
N ARG A 93 28.54 -35.13 20.81
CA ARG A 93 27.98 -34.30 19.74
C ARG A 93 27.55 -32.94 20.27
N LEU A 94 28.09 -31.87 19.69
CA LEU A 94 27.62 -30.50 19.88
C LEU A 94 26.40 -30.27 18.98
N CYS A 95 25.32 -29.72 19.53
CA CYS A 95 24.05 -29.56 18.83
C CYS A 95 23.63 -28.10 18.77
N ALA A 96 23.31 -27.63 17.56
CA ALA A 96 22.85 -26.27 17.29
C ALA A 96 21.35 -26.05 17.54
N ALA A 97 20.70 -26.95 18.30
CA ALA A 97 19.29 -26.83 18.64
C ALA A 97 19.04 -25.66 19.61
N PRO A 98 17.87 -25.00 19.56
CA PRO A 98 17.49 -24.05 20.60
C PRO A 98 17.52 -24.71 21.97
N LEU A 99 18.14 -24.04 22.95
CA LEU A 99 18.50 -24.65 24.23
C LEU A 99 17.32 -25.33 24.95
N VAL A 100 16.16 -24.66 25.01
CA VAL A 100 14.99 -25.15 25.78
C VAL A 100 14.26 -26.24 25.00
N GLU A 101 13.78 -25.93 23.79
CA GLU A 101 13.02 -26.87 22.97
C GLU A 101 13.87 -28.10 22.59
N GLY A 102 15.15 -27.90 22.29
CA GLY A 102 16.10 -28.96 21.97
C GLY A 102 16.39 -29.88 23.16
N ALA A 103 16.53 -29.34 24.38
CA ALA A 103 16.75 -30.16 25.58
C ALA A 103 15.54 -31.04 25.89
N ILE A 104 14.32 -30.52 25.75
CA ILE A 104 13.10 -31.29 25.96
C ILE A 104 12.98 -32.42 24.92
N ALA A 105 13.14 -32.10 23.64
CA ALA A 105 13.09 -33.11 22.57
C ALA A 105 14.16 -34.20 22.74
N ALA A 106 15.38 -33.79 23.10
CA ALA A 106 16.48 -34.72 23.34
C ALA A 106 16.23 -35.66 24.51
N VAL A 107 15.72 -35.18 25.64
CA VAL A 107 15.44 -36.03 26.81
C VAL A 107 14.32 -37.02 26.52
N VAL A 108 13.26 -36.60 25.83
CA VAL A 108 12.15 -37.49 25.45
C VAL A 108 12.65 -38.61 24.52
N GLU A 109 13.44 -38.25 23.51
CA GLU A 109 13.96 -39.21 22.53
C GLU A 109 15.01 -40.15 23.15
N ALA A 110 15.89 -39.63 24.02
CA ALA A 110 16.88 -40.45 24.74
C ALA A 110 16.20 -41.42 25.74
N ALA A 111 15.15 -40.99 26.43
CA ALA A 111 14.35 -41.84 27.31
C ALA A 111 13.61 -42.95 26.56
N ALA A 112 13.25 -42.72 25.29
CA ALA A 112 12.66 -43.70 24.40
C ALA A 112 13.67 -44.75 23.88
N GLY A 113 14.97 -44.59 24.20
CA GLY A 113 16.03 -45.53 23.81
C GLY A 113 16.58 -45.30 22.40
N ALA A 114 16.35 -44.13 21.81
CA ALA A 114 16.90 -43.75 20.52
C ALA A 114 18.43 -43.65 20.55
N ASN A 115 19.07 -43.77 19.38
CA ASN A 115 20.51 -43.58 19.26
C ASN A 115 20.90 -42.09 19.15
N LEU A 116 22.19 -41.78 19.30
CA LEU A 116 22.66 -40.38 19.40
C LEU A 116 22.29 -39.52 18.19
N GLU A 117 22.30 -40.09 16.98
CA GLU A 117 21.94 -39.37 15.75
C GLU A 117 20.46 -39.00 15.71
N GLN A 118 19.59 -39.92 16.17
CA GLN A 118 18.15 -39.68 16.28
C GLN A 118 17.84 -38.61 17.33
N VAL A 119 18.52 -38.65 18.48
CA VAL A 119 18.38 -37.65 19.54
C VAL A 119 18.84 -36.27 19.04
N VAL A 120 19.95 -36.18 18.30
CA VAL A 120 20.41 -34.93 17.66
C VAL A 120 19.38 -34.40 16.67
N ALA A 121 18.87 -35.24 15.75
CA ALA A 121 17.91 -34.82 14.74
C ALA A 121 16.60 -34.31 15.34
N SER A 122 16.12 -34.97 16.41
CA SER A 122 14.94 -34.55 17.17
C SER A 122 15.16 -33.20 17.85
N ALA A 123 16.31 -33.02 18.51
CA ALA A 123 16.67 -31.76 19.14
C ALA A 123 16.77 -30.60 18.13
N THR A 124 17.47 -30.79 17.00
CA THR A 124 17.64 -29.76 15.96
C THR A 124 16.31 -29.35 15.31
N SER A 125 15.38 -30.30 15.17
CA SER A 125 14.08 -30.06 14.55
C SER A 125 13.03 -29.47 15.52
N ALA A 126 13.36 -29.36 16.81
CA ALA A 126 12.40 -29.00 17.86
C ALA A 126 11.76 -27.61 17.66
N LEU A 127 12.46 -26.68 17.00
CA LEU A 127 11.91 -25.35 16.69
C LEU A 127 10.83 -25.40 15.59
N GLY A 128 10.87 -26.42 14.73
CA GLY A 128 10.05 -26.49 13.52
C GLY A 128 8.55 -26.44 13.80
N ALA A 129 8.08 -27.06 14.89
CA ALA A 129 6.68 -27.04 15.27
C ALA A 129 6.20 -25.62 15.65
N LYS A 130 7.01 -24.88 16.40
CA LYS A 130 6.73 -23.50 16.83
C LYS A 130 6.86 -22.52 15.66
N ALA A 131 7.89 -22.68 14.82
CA ALA A 131 8.07 -21.91 13.59
C ALA A 131 6.91 -22.12 12.61
N SER A 132 6.46 -23.37 12.43
CA SER A 132 5.30 -23.69 11.59
C SER A 132 3.99 -23.09 12.11
N GLN A 133 3.80 -23.01 13.43
CA GLN A 133 2.62 -22.36 14.03
C GLN A 133 2.64 -20.84 13.86
N LEU A 134 3.83 -20.25 13.81
CA LEU A 134 4.03 -18.82 13.56
C LEU A 134 4.13 -18.47 12.07
N GLY A 135 4.07 -19.47 11.18
CA GLY A 135 4.18 -19.27 9.74
C GLY A 135 5.61 -18.92 9.26
N GLU A 136 6.63 -19.19 10.08
CA GLU A 136 8.05 -19.01 9.73
C GLU A 136 8.58 -20.27 9.02
N VAL A 137 9.12 -20.11 7.81
CA VAL A 137 9.76 -21.20 7.06
C VAL A 137 11.21 -21.33 7.53
N SER A 138 11.52 -22.33 8.35
CA SER A 138 12.89 -22.59 8.83
C SER A 138 13.75 -23.27 7.76
N ILE A 139 14.82 -22.60 7.32
CA ILE A 139 15.90 -23.15 6.48
C ILE A 139 17.00 -23.66 7.42
N ILE A 140 17.12 -24.97 7.62
CA ILE A 140 18.36 -25.60 8.10
C ILE A 140 18.55 -26.90 7.30
N GLU A 141 19.29 -26.82 6.19
CA GLU A 141 19.89 -27.97 5.51
C GLU A 141 21.33 -28.12 5.99
N THR A 142 21.66 -29.23 6.66
CA THR A 142 23.04 -29.61 6.99
C THR A 142 23.69 -30.30 5.78
N GLN A 143 24.72 -29.66 5.22
CA GLN A 143 25.63 -30.26 4.24
C GLN A 143 26.57 -31.28 4.90
N GLY A 144 26.74 -32.45 4.29
CA GLY A 144 27.72 -33.48 4.69
C GLY A 144 28.01 -34.47 3.57
N ASP A 145 29.13 -34.20 2.89
CA ASP A 145 29.95 -35.01 1.97
C ASP A 145 29.40 -36.25 1.23
N ARG A 146 29.54 -36.17 -0.10
CA ARG A 146 29.70 -37.32 -1.00
C ARG A 146 31.10 -37.92 -0.81
N GLN A 147 31.19 -39.20 -0.47
CA GLN A 147 31.87 -40.19 -1.33
C GLN A 147 31.76 -41.65 -0.80
N LEU A 148 31.32 -42.52 -1.72
CA LEU A 148 31.67 -43.93 -1.87
C LEU A 148 31.35 -44.89 -0.72
N THR A 149 30.12 -45.40 -0.71
CA THR A 149 29.91 -46.85 -0.59
C THR A 149 28.82 -47.31 -1.56
N ASN A 150 29.21 -48.21 -2.48
CA ASN A 150 28.28 -49.05 -3.20
C ASN A 150 27.51 -49.90 -2.17
N ASN A 151 26.26 -49.54 -1.91
CA ASN A 151 25.23 -50.51 -1.54
C ASN A 151 23.84 -49.94 -1.80
N SER A 152 23.23 -50.47 -2.86
CA SER A 152 21.81 -50.55 -3.18
C SER A 152 20.83 -50.31 -2.02
N GLN A 153 20.40 -49.06 -1.84
CA GLN A 153 19.06 -48.73 -1.37
C GLN A 153 18.43 -47.82 -2.42
N ARG A 154 17.45 -48.35 -3.16
CA ARG A 154 16.64 -47.59 -4.11
C ARG A 154 15.92 -46.47 -3.34
N SER A 155 16.31 -45.20 -3.53
CA SER A 155 15.34 -44.10 -3.39
C SER A 155 14.24 -44.41 -4.41
N LEU A 156 13.00 -44.55 -3.94
CA LEU A 156 11.88 -44.84 -4.83
C LEU A 156 11.55 -43.54 -5.57
N LYS A 157 12.25 -43.28 -6.68
CA LYS A 157 11.85 -42.28 -7.67
C LYS A 157 10.50 -42.73 -8.24
N GLN A 158 9.44 -42.01 -7.89
CA GLN A 158 8.07 -42.33 -8.29
C GLN A 158 7.65 -41.39 -9.43
N GLU A 159 7.01 -41.94 -10.46
CA GLU A 159 6.58 -41.19 -11.65
C GLU A 159 5.08 -41.41 -11.86
N ILE A 160 4.37 -40.32 -12.19
CA ILE A 160 3.01 -40.37 -12.72
C ILE A 160 2.98 -39.75 -14.11
N ARG A 161 2.14 -40.29 -15.00
CA ARG A 161 1.93 -39.78 -16.36
C ARG A 161 0.50 -39.31 -16.52
N LEU A 162 0.34 -38.06 -16.93
CA LEU A 162 -0.96 -37.38 -16.99
C LEU A 162 -1.11 -36.69 -18.34
N THR A 163 -2.35 -36.52 -18.80
CA THR A 163 -2.66 -35.74 -20.01
C THR A 163 -3.30 -34.43 -19.59
N VAL A 164 -2.73 -33.30 -20.04
CA VAL A 164 -3.26 -31.98 -19.71
C VAL A 164 -4.50 -31.69 -20.55
N GLN A 165 -5.65 -31.45 -19.90
CA GLN A 165 -6.95 -31.24 -20.57
C GLN A 165 -7.39 -29.76 -20.60
N ASN A 166 -6.68 -28.87 -19.91
CA ASN A 166 -6.95 -27.43 -19.84
C ASN A 166 -7.00 -26.80 -21.24
N LYS A 167 -7.94 -25.87 -21.47
CA LYS A 167 -8.20 -25.29 -22.80
C LYS A 167 -6.97 -24.64 -23.43
N GLN A 168 -6.15 -23.98 -22.61
CA GLN A 168 -4.92 -23.29 -23.00
C GLN A 168 -3.65 -24.02 -22.51
N GLY A 169 -3.75 -25.30 -22.11
CA GLY A 169 -2.63 -26.04 -21.53
C GLY A 169 -2.19 -25.51 -20.15
N LEU A 170 -0.91 -25.71 -19.82
CA LEU A 170 -0.34 -25.39 -18.50
C LEU A 170 0.22 -23.96 -18.47
N HIS A 171 -0.68 -23.00 -18.66
CA HIS A 171 -0.36 -21.56 -18.65
C HIS A 171 -0.25 -20.96 -17.24
N ALA A 172 -0.04 -19.64 -17.12
CA ALA A 172 0.27 -18.95 -15.86
C ALA A 172 -0.59 -19.34 -14.63
N ARG A 173 -1.92 -19.54 -14.77
CA ARG A 173 -2.80 -19.90 -13.65
C ARG A 173 -2.70 -21.38 -13.25
N PRO A 174 -2.87 -22.37 -14.18
CA PRO A 174 -2.57 -23.77 -13.89
C PRO A 174 -1.11 -23.99 -13.44
N ALA A 175 -0.14 -23.31 -14.05
CA ALA A 175 1.27 -23.36 -13.68
C ALA A 175 1.50 -22.79 -12.29
N ALA A 176 0.92 -21.64 -11.94
CA ALA A 176 0.97 -21.09 -10.59
C ALA A 176 0.38 -22.07 -9.57
N LYS A 177 -0.78 -22.66 -9.84
CA LYS A 177 -1.36 -23.68 -8.95
C LYS A 177 -0.46 -24.90 -8.82
N LEU A 178 0.15 -25.36 -9.91
CA LEU A 178 1.10 -26.48 -9.91
C LEU A 178 2.31 -26.15 -9.03
N VAL A 179 2.94 -25.00 -9.27
CA VAL A 179 4.14 -24.53 -8.57
C VAL A 179 3.85 -24.28 -7.09
N THR A 180 2.77 -23.56 -6.75
CA THR A 180 2.36 -23.32 -5.37
C THR A 180 1.98 -24.60 -4.64
N THR A 181 1.49 -25.62 -5.35
CA THR A 181 1.21 -26.94 -4.77
C THR A 181 2.50 -27.74 -4.58
N ALA A 182 3.38 -27.76 -5.58
CA ALA A 182 4.67 -28.44 -5.55
C ALA A 182 5.60 -27.85 -4.47
N ALA A 183 5.57 -26.54 -4.26
CA ALA A 183 6.39 -25.83 -3.26
C ALA A 183 6.03 -26.19 -1.80
N ARG A 184 4.87 -26.79 -1.54
CA ARG A 184 4.46 -27.24 -0.18
C ARG A 184 5.19 -28.49 0.29
N PHE A 185 5.82 -29.20 -0.63
CA PHE A 185 6.42 -30.51 -0.39
C PHE A 185 7.93 -30.42 -0.34
N GLN A 186 8.56 -31.23 0.52
CA GLN A 186 10.01 -31.24 0.70
C GLN A 186 10.71 -32.07 -0.38
N CYS A 187 10.02 -33.03 -1.02
CA CYS A 187 10.60 -33.79 -2.12
C CYS A 187 11.02 -32.91 -3.32
N GLN A 188 11.99 -33.41 -4.08
CA GLN A 188 12.31 -32.89 -5.40
C GLN A 188 11.21 -33.33 -6.35
N ILE A 189 10.66 -32.37 -7.11
CA ILE A 189 9.58 -32.64 -8.06
C ILE A 189 10.04 -32.12 -9.43
N GLU A 190 10.13 -33.01 -10.39
CA GLU A 190 10.45 -32.71 -11.77
C GLU A 190 9.20 -32.89 -12.63
N ILE A 191 9.06 -32.06 -13.66
CA ILE A 191 8.03 -32.19 -14.69
C ILE A 191 8.67 -32.23 -16.07
N GLN A 192 8.17 -33.09 -16.95
CA GLN A 192 8.64 -33.26 -18.32
C GLN A 192 7.46 -33.27 -19.28
N ASN A 193 7.57 -32.58 -20.41
CA ASN A 193 6.62 -32.66 -21.51
C ASN A 193 7.02 -33.80 -22.46
N LEU A 194 6.35 -34.95 -22.33
CA LEU A 194 6.63 -36.16 -23.10
C LEU A 194 6.23 -36.00 -24.57
N SER A 195 5.25 -35.14 -24.88
CA SER A 195 4.75 -34.94 -26.25
C SER A 195 5.75 -34.23 -27.17
N ILE A 196 6.70 -33.47 -26.61
CA ILE A 196 7.79 -32.82 -27.36
C ILE A 196 9.18 -33.32 -26.92
N ASN A 197 9.22 -34.37 -26.09
CA ASN A 197 10.44 -34.94 -25.51
C ASN A 197 11.37 -33.88 -24.88
N SER A 198 10.80 -33.00 -24.07
CA SER A 198 11.58 -31.97 -23.35
C SER A 198 12.52 -32.61 -22.32
N GLN A 199 13.50 -31.85 -21.83
CA GLN A 199 14.20 -32.25 -20.60
C GLN A 199 13.25 -32.13 -19.39
N PRO A 200 13.42 -32.95 -18.34
CA PRO A 200 12.78 -32.73 -17.05
C PRO A 200 13.24 -31.40 -16.43
N VAL A 201 12.31 -30.67 -15.83
CA VAL A 201 12.59 -29.38 -15.19
C VAL A 201 11.96 -29.30 -13.81
N ASN A 202 12.43 -28.39 -12.97
CA ASN A 202 11.95 -28.23 -11.60
C ASN A 202 10.49 -27.73 -11.59
N ALA A 203 9.58 -28.54 -11.05
CA ALA A 203 8.16 -28.23 -10.94
C ALA A 203 7.84 -27.09 -9.93
N LYS A 204 8.83 -26.66 -9.14
CA LYS A 204 8.75 -25.51 -8.23
C LYS A 204 9.18 -24.18 -8.88
N SER A 205 9.67 -24.19 -10.12
CA SER A 205 10.03 -22.99 -10.88
C SER A 205 8.92 -22.66 -11.88
N ILE A 206 8.22 -21.54 -11.70
CA ILE A 206 7.17 -21.13 -12.63
C ILE A 206 7.76 -20.86 -14.01
N ASN A 207 8.96 -20.31 -14.08
CA ASN A 207 9.65 -20.06 -15.34
C ASN A 207 9.94 -21.36 -16.10
N GLN A 208 10.53 -22.36 -15.44
CA GLN A 208 10.87 -23.63 -16.08
C GLN A 208 9.63 -24.41 -16.52
N VAL A 209 8.58 -24.43 -15.70
CA VAL A 209 7.31 -25.08 -16.02
C VAL A 209 6.65 -24.43 -17.24
N MET A 210 6.68 -23.11 -17.34
CA MET A 210 6.10 -22.36 -18.46
C MET A 210 6.88 -22.58 -19.77
N LEU A 211 8.21 -22.64 -19.70
CA LEU A 211 9.09 -22.88 -20.85
C LEU A 211 8.93 -24.29 -21.46
N LEU A 212 8.27 -25.23 -20.76
CA LEU A 212 7.93 -26.55 -21.33
C LEU A 212 6.85 -26.50 -22.42
N GLY A 213 6.13 -25.38 -22.58
CA GLY A 213 5.14 -25.19 -23.64
C GLY A 213 4.05 -26.28 -23.63
N ILE A 214 3.60 -26.71 -22.45
CA ILE A 214 2.62 -27.80 -22.31
C ILE A 214 1.25 -27.32 -22.77
N ARG A 215 0.74 -27.89 -23.88
CA ARG A 215 -0.56 -27.55 -24.50
C ARG A 215 -1.64 -28.57 -24.13
N LYS A 216 -2.89 -28.26 -24.47
CA LYS A 216 -4.01 -29.21 -24.36
C LYS A 216 -3.70 -30.50 -25.13
N GLY A 217 -3.86 -31.64 -24.48
CA GLY A 217 -3.61 -32.96 -25.05
C GLY A 217 -2.16 -33.43 -24.93
N HIS A 218 -1.23 -32.60 -24.45
CA HIS A 218 0.14 -33.04 -24.18
C HIS A 218 0.18 -34.01 -22.99
N GLN A 219 1.05 -35.01 -23.10
CA GLN A 219 1.38 -35.92 -22.01
C GLN A 219 2.54 -35.34 -21.22
N ILE A 220 2.39 -35.32 -19.90
CA ILE A 220 3.41 -34.90 -18.95
C ILE A 220 3.79 -36.07 -18.05
N ALA A 221 5.09 -36.16 -17.70
CA ALA A 221 5.56 -36.96 -16.60
C ALA A 221 5.86 -36.04 -15.42
N ILE A 222 5.33 -36.37 -14.24
CA ILE A 222 5.73 -35.73 -12.99
C ILE A 222 6.45 -36.77 -12.16
N THR A 223 7.67 -36.45 -11.76
CA THR A 223 8.52 -37.35 -11.00
C THR A 223 8.84 -36.73 -9.66
N ALA A 224 8.66 -37.48 -8.56
CA ALA A 224 8.99 -37.03 -7.22
C ALA A 224 10.03 -37.95 -6.56
N GLU A 225 11.03 -37.34 -5.92
CA GLU A 225 12.10 -38.03 -5.22
C GLU A 225 12.34 -37.36 -3.86
N GLY A 226 12.19 -38.13 -2.78
CA GLY A 226 12.37 -37.66 -1.40
C GLY A 226 11.23 -38.03 -0.46
N ASN A 227 11.35 -37.57 0.80
CA ASN A 227 10.28 -37.65 1.81
C ASN A 227 9.03 -36.95 1.30
N ASP A 228 7.82 -37.47 1.59
CA ASP A 228 6.52 -36.97 1.11
C ASP A 228 6.19 -37.15 -0.39
N SER A 229 7.09 -37.74 -1.20
CA SER A 229 6.91 -37.96 -2.66
C SER A 229 5.58 -38.62 -3.06
N THR A 230 5.09 -39.59 -2.29
CA THR A 230 3.81 -40.26 -2.57
C THR A 230 2.61 -39.32 -2.39
N VAL A 231 2.65 -38.47 -1.37
CA VAL A 231 1.60 -37.49 -1.09
C VAL A 231 1.66 -36.33 -2.08
N ALA A 232 2.88 -35.91 -2.45
CA ALA A 232 3.10 -34.88 -3.46
C ALA A 232 2.53 -35.30 -4.83
N LEU A 233 2.84 -36.52 -5.29
CA LEU A 233 2.32 -37.05 -6.56
C LEU A 233 0.81 -37.22 -6.54
N ALA A 234 0.22 -37.75 -5.46
CA ALA A 234 -1.24 -37.88 -5.33
C ALA A 234 -1.95 -36.51 -5.37
N THR A 235 -1.36 -35.49 -4.72
CA THR A 235 -1.91 -34.13 -4.70
C THR A 235 -1.82 -33.46 -6.07
N LEU A 236 -0.68 -33.59 -6.76
CA LEU A 236 -0.48 -33.05 -8.12
C LEU A 236 -1.32 -33.80 -9.15
N GLN A 237 -1.51 -35.11 -9.00
CA GLN A 237 -2.42 -35.90 -9.82
C GLN A 237 -3.85 -35.38 -9.71
N LYS A 238 -4.36 -35.23 -8.48
CA LYS A 238 -5.69 -34.68 -8.23
C LYS A 238 -5.86 -33.28 -8.81
N LEU A 239 -4.83 -32.44 -8.70
CA LEU A 239 -4.84 -31.09 -9.25
C LEU A 239 -4.98 -31.08 -10.78
N VAL A 240 -4.31 -31.99 -11.49
CA VAL A 240 -4.39 -32.13 -12.95
C VAL A 240 -5.73 -32.75 -13.37
N GLU A 241 -6.23 -33.73 -12.62
CA GLU A 241 -7.54 -34.36 -12.83
C GLU A 241 -8.70 -33.38 -12.62
N ASP A 242 -8.62 -32.53 -11.59
CA ASP A 242 -9.54 -31.42 -11.32
C ASP A 242 -9.34 -30.24 -12.31
N ARG A 243 -8.51 -30.42 -13.35
CA ARG A 243 -8.18 -29.40 -14.37
C ARG A 243 -7.71 -28.09 -13.77
N PHE A 244 -7.01 -28.14 -12.64
CA PHE A 244 -6.57 -26.98 -11.88
C PHE A 244 -7.74 -26.05 -11.48
N GLY A 245 -8.97 -26.58 -11.36
CA GLY A 245 -10.17 -25.84 -10.98
C GLY A 245 -10.82 -25.01 -12.09
N GLU A 246 -10.69 -25.42 -13.36
CA GLU A 246 -11.42 -24.81 -14.49
C GLU A 246 -12.91 -25.21 -14.50
N SER A 247 -13.79 -24.27 -14.13
CA SER A 247 -15.25 -24.41 -14.29
C SER A 247 -15.66 -24.23 -15.76
N PHE A 248 -16.61 -25.05 -16.25
CA PHE A 248 -17.27 -24.82 -17.53
C PHE A 248 -18.14 -23.56 -17.45
N VAL A 249 -17.62 -22.42 -17.89
CA VAL A 249 -18.44 -21.28 -18.28
C VAL A 249 -18.50 -21.29 -19.80
N TYR A 250 -19.69 -21.56 -20.35
CA TYR A 250 -19.97 -21.27 -21.75
C TYR A 250 -19.97 -19.75 -21.92
N SER A 251 -18.87 -19.20 -22.42
CA SER A 251 -18.92 -18.02 -23.27
C SER A 251 -18.39 -18.42 -24.64
N SER A 252 -19.29 -18.43 -25.61
CA SER A 252 -18.96 -18.61 -27.01
C SER A 252 -18.04 -17.45 -27.42
N PRO A 253 -16.81 -17.69 -27.91
CA PRO A 253 -16.09 -16.68 -28.65
C PRO A 253 -16.77 -16.59 -30.01
N SER A 254 -17.42 -15.45 -30.28
CA SER A 254 -17.77 -15.10 -31.66
C SER A 254 -16.45 -14.99 -32.45
N PRO A 255 -16.35 -15.48 -33.69
CA PRO A 255 -15.11 -15.38 -34.46
C PRO A 255 -14.78 -13.91 -34.67
N ALA A 256 -13.62 -13.48 -34.15
CA ALA A 256 -13.04 -12.21 -34.52
C ALA A 256 -12.77 -12.23 -36.03
N SER A 257 -13.58 -11.47 -36.76
CA SER A 257 -13.22 -11.00 -38.09
C SER A 257 -12.18 -9.89 -37.91
N PRO A 258 -11.12 -9.82 -38.73
CA PRO A 258 -10.18 -8.73 -38.67
C PRO A 258 -10.78 -7.53 -39.40
N SER A 259 -11.35 -6.55 -38.68
CA SER A 259 -11.44 -5.14 -39.11
C SER A 259 -12.42 -4.31 -38.27
N SER A 260 -11.90 -3.34 -37.51
CA SER A 260 -12.24 -1.91 -37.56
C SER A 260 -11.85 -1.30 -36.22
N HIS A 261 -10.91 -0.35 -36.20
CA HIS A 261 -10.73 0.52 -35.04
C HIS A 261 -12.09 1.14 -34.72
N THR A 262 -12.66 0.83 -33.55
CA THR A 262 -13.86 1.51 -33.08
C THR A 262 -13.48 2.98 -32.85
N SER A 263 -14.09 3.90 -33.61
CA SER A 263 -13.81 5.34 -33.57
C SER A 263 -14.16 6.03 -32.23
N SER A 264 -14.70 5.29 -31.26
CA SER A 264 -15.01 5.78 -29.93
C SER A 264 -14.96 4.66 -28.89
N LEU A 265 -14.49 4.98 -27.68
CA LEU A 265 -14.56 4.10 -26.51
C LEU A 265 -15.40 4.77 -25.41
N GLN A 266 -15.97 3.96 -24.51
CA GLN A 266 -16.77 4.41 -23.38
C GLN A 266 -16.13 3.89 -22.09
N GLY A 267 -15.89 4.80 -21.16
CA GLY A 267 -15.40 4.50 -19.82
C GLY A 267 -16.31 5.07 -18.75
N ILE A 268 -15.80 5.07 -17.52
CA ILE A 268 -16.46 5.61 -16.33
C ILE A 268 -16.00 7.06 -16.15
N PRO A 269 -16.92 8.04 -16.11
CA PRO A 269 -16.57 9.43 -15.85
C PRO A 269 -16.01 9.57 -14.43
N ALA A 270 -14.84 10.20 -14.29
CA ALA A 270 -14.13 10.34 -13.03
C ALA A 270 -13.88 11.80 -12.66
N SER A 271 -13.52 12.63 -13.64
CA SER A 271 -13.39 14.09 -13.49
C SER A 271 -14.00 14.80 -14.71
N PRO A 272 -14.91 15.77 -14.50
CA PRO A 272 -15.63 16.42 -15.59
C PRO A 272 -14.74 17.35 -16.41
N GLY A 273 -15.22 17.68 -17.61
CA GLY A 273 -14.54 18.57 -18.55
C GLY A 273 -14.18 17.86 -19.85
N MET A 274 -13.67 18.62 -20.81
CA MET A 274 -13.37 18.11 -22.15
C MET A 274 -11.95 18.47 -22.54
N ALA A 275 -11.33 17.60 -23.32
CA ALA A 275 -10.01 17.84 -23.88
C ALA A 275 -9.94 17.30 -25.30
N ILE A 276 -9.24 18.03 -26.17
CA ILE A 276 -8.84 17.55 -27.50
C ILE A 276 -7.35 17.81 -27.60
N ALA A 277 -6.56 16.74 -27.69
CA ALA A 277 -5.12 16.84 -27.84
C ALA A 277 -4.52 15.54 -28.37
N SER A 278 -3.25 15.60 -28.76
CA SER A 278 -2.46 14.42 -29.06
C SER A 278 -2.33 13.52 -27.83
N VAL A 279 -2.36 12.22 -28.05
CA VAL A 279 -2.16 11.22 -26.99
C VAL A 279 -0.71 11.21 -26.52
N ILE A 280 -0.52 11.24 -25.20
CA ILE A 280 0.74 11.00 -24.52
C ILE A 280 0.62 9.66 -23.79
N PHE A 281 1.37 8.66 -24.24
CA PHE A 281 1.45 7.41 -23.51
C PHE A 281 2.39 7.58 -22.33
N TYR A 282 1.83 7.52 -21.12
CA TYR A 282 2.65 7.33 -19.94
C TYR A 282 2.85 5.84 -19.72
N GLN A 283 4.03 5.39 -20.13
CA GLN A 283 4.63 4.20 -19.57
C GLN A 283 5.72 4.66 -18.61
N PRO A 284 5.74 4.16 -17.36
CA PRO A 284 6.92 4.12 -16.52
C PRO A 284 8.23 4.08 -17.32
N SER A 285 9.01 5.16 -17.33
CA SER A 285 10.37 5.11 -17.86
C SER A 285 11.16 4.09 -17.03
N ILE A 286 11.91 3.23 -17.73
CA ILE A 286 12.83 2.30 -17.07
C ILE A 286 13.94 3.17 -16.51
N PRO A 287 14.22 3.14 -15.18
CA PRO A 287 15.33 3.90 -14.62
C PRO A 287 16.61 3.63 -15.41
N GLU A 288 17.34 4.67 -15.79
CA GLU A 288 18.65 4.49 -16.39
C GLU A 288 19.60 3.96 -15.32
N VAL A 289 19.95 2.69 -15.44
CA VAL A 289 20.89 2.03 -14.54
C VAL A 289 22.27 2.07 -15.18
N THR A 290 23.18 2.78 -14.55
CA THR A 290 24.61 2.73 -14.85
C THR A 290 25.15 1.36 -14.46
N ASP A 291 26.06 0.80 -15.28
CA ASP A 291 26.69 -0.51 -15.03
C ASP A 291 27.80 -0.35 -13.98
N GLU A 292 27.41 0.09 -12.78
CA GLU A 292 28.30 0.36 -11.65
C GLU A 292 28.74 -0.94 -10.98
N ARG A 293 30.04 -0.99 -10.66
CA ARG A 293 30.61 -2.06 -9.84
C ARG A 293 30.49 -1.67 -8.38
N SER A 294 30.05 -2.62 -7.56
CA SER A 294 30.00 -2.44 -6.10
C SER A 294 31.13 -3.22 -5.44
N GLU A 295 31.78 -2.58 -4.46
CA GLU A 295 32.83 -3.20 -3.64
C GLU A 295 32.23 -4.08 -2.52
N ASN A 296 30.92 -3.98 -2.25
CA ASN A 296 30.25 -4.70 -1.18
C ASN A 296 29.01 -5.47 -1.68
N ALA A 297 29.25 -6.67 -2.21
CA ALA A 297 28.21 -7.57 -2.73
C ALA A 297 27.15 -7.93 -1.68
N SER A 298 27.53 -8.07 -0.40
CA SER A 298 26.59 -8.39 0.69
C SER A 298 25.59 -7.26 0.95
N GLN A 299 26.05 -6.01 0.89
CA GLN A 299 25.18 -4.84 1.06
C GLN A 299 24.22 -4.69 -0.14
N GLU A 300 24.69 -4.91 -1.36
CA GLU A 300 23.83 -4.88 -2.56
C GLU A 300 22.77 -5.99 -2.54
N TRP A 301 23.15 -7.19 -2.08
CA TRP A 301 22.19 -8.28 -1.89
C TRP A 301 21.11 -7.93 -0.85
N GLN A 302 21.47 -7.29 0.26
CA GLN A 302 20.51 -6.83 1.26
C GLN A 302 19.56 -5.76 0.71
N LYS A 303 20.08 -4.78 -0.05
CA LYS A 303 19.26 -3.76 -0.74
C LYS A 303 18.23 -4.40 -1.67
N LEU A 304 18.65 -5.40 -2.45
CA LEU A 304 17.76 -6.15 -3.33
C LEU A 304 16.67 -6.91 -2.55
N GLN A 305 17.05 -7.61 -1.48
CA GLN A 305 16.06 -8.33 -0.67
C GLN A 305 15.02 -7.39 -0.07
N LEU A 306 15.43 -6.20 0.39
CA LEU A 306 14.51 -5.19 0.89
C LEU A 306 13.58 -4.66 -0.21
N ALA A 307 14.11 -4.39 -1.41
CA ALA A 307 13.31 -3.95 -2.56
C ALA A 307 12.29 -5.00 -2.99
N ILE A 308 12.67 -6.28 -3.07
CA ILE A 308 11.76 -7.39 -3.36
C ILE A 308 10.68 -7.51 -2.28
N GLN A 309 11.04 -7.44 -1.00
CA GLN A 309 10.06 -7.49 0.09
C GLN A 309 9.05 -6.34 0.04
N THR A 310 9.51 -5.14 -0.27
CA THR A 310 8.65 -3.96 -0.43
C THR A 310 7.72 -4.13 -1.64
N ALA A 311 8.23 -4.58 -2.79
CA ALA A 311 7.43 -4.87 -3.98
C ALA A 311 6.38 -5.96 -3.71
N THR A 312 6.74 -7.03 -2.98
CA THR A 312 5.83 -8.10 -2.55
C THR A 312 4.67 -7.55 -1.72
N LYS A 313 4.95 -6.69 -0.72
CA LYS A 313 3.91 -6.06 0.10
C LYS A 313 2.98 -5.17 -0.75
N GLN A 314 3.55 -4.37 -1.66
CA GLN A 314 2.77 -3.54 -2.57
C GLN A 314 1.81 -4.37 -3.44
N ILE A 315 2.30 -5.46 -4.04
CA ILE A 315 1.48 -6.35 -4.88
C ILE A 315 0.39 -7.06 -4.05
N GLN A 316 0.70 -7.47 -2.82
CA GLN A 316 -0.27 -8.08 -1.92
C GLN A 316 -1.40 -7.11 -1.53
N ASN A 317 -1.09 -5.82 -1.33
CA ASN A 317 -2.10 -4.81 -1.05
C ASN A 317 -3.00 -4.56 -2.27
N LEU A 318 -2.40 -4.40 -3.46
CA LEU A 318 -3.16 -4.28 -4.72
C LEU A 318 -4.08 -5.48 -4.97
N ALA A 319 -3.63 -6.68 -4.62
CA ALA A 319 -4.44 -7.90 -4.73
C ALA A 319 -5.63 -7.93 -3.76
N ARG A 320 -5.52 -7.30 -2.57
CA ARG A 320 -6.61 -7.21 -1.59
C ARG A 320 -7.67 -6.18 -1.96
N GLU A 321 -7.26 -5.11 -2.63
CA GLU A 321 -8.14 -4.01 -3.04
C GLU A 321 -9.06 -4.35 -4.23
N ARG A 322 -8.81 -5.47 -4.92
CA ARG A 322 -9.60 -5.92 -6.09
C ARG A 322 -10.37 -7.22 -5.77
N ALA A 323 -11.69 -7.22 -5.97
CA ALA A 323 -12.59 -8.33 -5.60
C ALA A 323 -12.85 -9.39 -6.70
N ASP A 324 -12.27 -9.22 -7.90
CA ASP A 324 -12.65 -9.98 -9.11
C ASP A 324 -11.54 -10.94 -9.63
N GLU A 325 -11.80 -11.61 -10.77
CA GLU A 325 -10.91 -12.57 -11.46
C GLU A 325 -9.46 -12.09 -11.67
N SER A 326 -9.22 -10.79 -11.64
CA SER A 326 -7.92 -10.12 -11.72
C SER A 326 -6.98 -10.43 -10.53
N ALA A 327 -7.49 -10.90 -9.39
CA ALA A 327 -6.65 -11.32 -8.25
C ALA A 327 -5.63 -12.43 -8.63
N SER A 328 -5.98 -13.26 -9.62
CA SER A 328 -5.11 -14.33 -10.11
C SER A 328 -3.86 -13.83 -10.86
N ILE A 329 -3.89 -12.60 -11.40
CA ILE A 329 -2.75 -11.96 -12.08
C ILE A 329 -1.66 -11.62 -11.06
N PHE A 330 -2.04 -11.00 -9.95
CA PHE A 330 -1.11 -10.64 -8.88
C PHE A 330 -0.47 -11.86 -8.22
N GLN A 331 -1.18 -12.99 -8.15
CA GLN A 331 -0.59 -14.23 -7.65
C GLN A 331 0.54 -14.73 -8.57
N ALA A 332 0.43 -14.57 -9.89
CA ALA A 332 1.53 -14.84 -10.80
C ALA A 332 2.68 -13.84 -10.64
N HIS A 333 2.37 -12.55 -10.43
CA HIS A 333 3.40 -11.52 -10.17
C HIS A 333 4.25 -11.83 -8.94
N LEU A 334 3.64 -12.32 -7.86
CA LEU A 334 4.34 -12.77 -6.66
C LEU A 334 5.27 -13.95 -6.95
N LEU A 335 4.84 -14.92 -7.75
CA LEU A 335 5.67 -16.06 -8.14
C LEU A 335 6.87 -15.64 -9.01
N TYR A 336 6.74 -14.60 -9.84
CA TYR A 336 7.88 -14.06 -10.60
C TYR A 336 8.94 -13.41 -9.69
N LEU A 337 8.54 -12.76 -8.59
CA LEU A 337 9.48 -12.21 -7.60
C LEU A 337 10.23 -13.30 -6.83
N GLU A 338 9.59 -14.44 -6.62
CA GLU A 338 10.14 -15.59 -5.90
C GLU A 338 10.86 -16.60 -6.81
N GLU A 339 10.94 -16.34 -8.11
CA GLU A 339 11.44 -17.28 -9.11
C GLU A 339 12.92 -17.67 -8.84
N PRO A 340 13.21 -18.93 -8.50
CA PRO A 340 14.56 -19.35 -8.11
C PRO A 340 15.60 -19.13 -9.21
N ALA A 341 15.22 -19.31 -10.48
CA ALA A 341 16.12 -19.07 -11.61
C ALA A 341 16.54 -17.59 -11.71
N LEU A 342 15.61 -16.67 -11.48
CA LEU A 342 15.86 -15.23 -11.45
C LEU A 342 16.78 -14.86 -10.29
N LEU A 343 16.43 -15.27 -9.07
CA LEU A 343 17.17 -14.92 -7.86
C LEU A 343 18.60 -15.47 -7.87
N ASN A 344 18.79 -16.70 -8.35
CA ASN A 344 20.13 -17.28 -8.50
C ASN A 344 20.95 -16.53 -9.55
N ARG A 345 20.34 -16.14 -10.67
CA ARG A 345 21.02 -15.37 -11.71
C ARG A 345 21.46 -14.01 -11.20
N VAL A 346 20.59 -13.30 -10.47
CA VAL A 346 20.91 -12.01 -9.87
C VAL A 346 22.02 -12.16 -8.82
N LYS A 347 21.95 -13.21 -7.99
CA LYS A 347 22.99 -13.52 -7.00
C LYS A 347 24.36 -13.73 -7.67
N GLN A 348 24.43 -14.50 -8.76
CA GLN A 348 25.67 -14.66 -9.53
C GLN A 348 26.20 -13.32 -10.08
N LEU A 349 25.32 -12.46 -10.61
CA LEU A 349 25.71 -11.16 -11.14
C LEU A 349 26.24 -10.22 -10.03
N ILE A 350 25.69 -10.28 -8.82
CA ILE A 350 26.15 -9.46 -7.69
C ILE A 350 27.47 -10.00 -7.12
N PHE A 351 27.55 -11.30 -6.81
CA PHE A 351 28.70 -11.88 -6.11
C PHE A 351 29.88 -12.19 -7.05
N ASP A 352 29.63 -12.73 -8.25
CA ASP A 352 30.71 -13.20 -9.14
C ASP A 352 31.19 -12.09 -10.10
N ARG A 353 30.29 -11.17 -10.48
CA ARG A 353 30.57 -10.09 -11.44
C ARG A 353 30.65 -8.71 -10.77
N GLN A 354 30.46 -8.63 -9.45
CA GLN A 354 30.52 -7.40 -8.64
C GLN A 354 29.61 -6.27 -9.17
N ARG A 355 28.46 -6.61 -9.77
CA ARG A 355 27.49 -5.61 -10.24
C ARG A 355 26.65 -5.08 -9.08
N SER A 356 26.21 -3.82 -9.19
CA SER A 356 25.20 -3.25 -8.31
C SER A 356 23.88 -4.05 -8.37
N ALA A 357 23.07 -3.96 -7.31
CA ALA A 357 21.78 -4.62 -7.24
C ALA A 357 20.86 -4.23 -8.41
N ALA A 358 20.82 -2.94 -8.76
CA ALA A 358 20.02 -2.43 -9.87
C ALA A 358 20.47 -2.99 -11.23
N SER A 359 21.78 -3.02 -11.51
CA SER A 359 22.31 -3.54 -12.79
C SER A 359 22.10 -5.06 -12.91
N ALA A 360 22.39 -5.79 -11.84
CA ALA A 360 22.22 -7.23 -11.77
C ALA A 360 20.74 -7.64 -11.97
N TRP A 361 19.82 -6.94 -11.30
CA TRP A 361 18.39 -7.17 -11.41
C TRP A 361 17.88 -6.87 -12.83
N LYS A 362 18.21 -5.70 -13.39
CA LYS A 362 17.83 -5.32 -14.76
C LYS A 362 18.28 -6.36 -15.78
N SER A 363 19.55 -6.77 -15.72
CA SER A 363 20.12 -7.75 -16.65
C SER A 363 19.40 -9.10 -16.58
N ALA A 364 19.12 -9.59 -15.37
CA ALA A 364 18.47 -10.89 -15.18
C ALA A 364 17.00 -10.87 -15.63
N ILE A 365 16.29 -9.75 -15.43
CA ILE A 365 14.93 -9.55 -15.93
C ILE A 365 14.92 -9.51 -17.46
N GLU A 366 15.84 -8.77 -18.10
CA GLU A 366 15.94 -8.70 -19.56
C GLU A 366 16.21 -10.08 -20.19
N GLU A 367 17.11 -10.88 -19.59
CA GLU A 367 17.35 -12.27 -19.99
C GLU A 367 16.07 -13.13 -19.89
N MET A 368 15.33 -12.99 -18.79
CA MET A 368 14.09 -13.74 -18.59
C MET A 368 13.00 -13.31 -19.59
N VAL A 369 12.80 -12.01 -19.81
CA VAL A 369 11.87 -11.46 -20.79
C VAL A 369 12.17 -11.98 -22.20
N ALA A 370 13.45 -11.98 -22.61
CA ALA A 370 13.88 -12.51 -23.90
C ALA A 370 13.54 -14.00 -24.07
N SER A 371 13.68 -14.79 -22.99
CA SER A 371 13.33 -16.22 -23.02
C SER A 371 11.83 -16.47 -23.26
N TYR A 372 10.95 -15.63 -22.72
CA TYR A 372 9.51 -15.70 -22.99
C TYR A 372 9.17 -15.26 -24.42
N GLN A 373 9.83 -14.21 -24.93
CA GLN A 373 9.61 -13.73 -26.30
C GLN A 373 10.04 -14.75 -27.36
N ALA A 374 11.00 -15.62 -27.05
CA ALA A 374 11.49 -16.66 -27.96
C ALA A 374 10.55 -17.89 -28.08
N LEU A 375 9.50 -17.99 -27.26
CA LEU A 375 8.53 -19.09 -27.32
C LEU A 375 7.65 -18.99 -28.57
N GLU A 376 7.26 -20.11 -29.18
CA GLU A 376 6.40 -20.11 -30.38
C GLU A 376 4.92 -19.74 -30.10
N ASP A 377 4.49 -19.81 -28.85
CA ASP A 377 3.10 -19.59 -28.45
C ASP A 377 2.85 -18.11 -28.15
N THR A 378 2.05 -17.45 -28.98
CA THR A 378 1.69 -16.02 -28.85
C THR A 378 1.08 -15.67 -27.49
N TYR A 379 0.40 -16.62 -26.82
CA TYR A 379 -0.17 -16.40 -25.50
C TYR A 379 0.90 -16.46 -24.39
N LEU A 380 1.93 -17.29 -24.55
CA LEU A 380 3.08 -17.34 -23.62
C LEU A 380 4.04 -16.17 -23.85
N GLN A 381 4.24 -15.74 -25.10
CA GLN A 381 4.98 -14.51 -25.42
C GLN A 381 4.38 -13.28 -24.75
N ALA A 382 3.05 -13.21 -24.67
CA ALA A 382 2.33 -12.13 -23.99
C ALA A 382 2.63 -12.04 -22.48
N ARG A 383 3.30 -13.03 -21.86
CA ARG A 383 3.73 -12.98 -20.44
C ARG A 383 5.07 -12.29 -20.22
N ALA A 384 5.80 -12.01 -21.29
CA ALA A 384 7.01 -11.20 -21.24
C ALA A 384 6.73 -9.79 -20.67
N SER A 385 5.53 -9.23 -20.92
CA SER A 385 5.12 -7.95 -20.32
C SER A 385 4.95 -8.03 -18.81
N ASP A 386 4.37 -9.12 -18.30
CA ASP A 386 4.10 -9.31 -16.87
C ASP A 386 5.42 -9.42 -16.08
N VAL A 387 6.38 -10.21 -16.61
CA VAL A 387 7.74 -10.31 -16.04
C VAL A 387 8.46 -8.96 -16.07
N LYS A 388 8.32 -8.22 -17.16
CA LYS A 388 8.91 -6.88 -17.31
C LYS A 388 8.32 -5.91 -16.27
N GLU A 389 7.01 -5.93 -16.05
CA GLU A 389 6.34 -5.05 -15.08
C GLU A 389 6.82 -5.31 -13.65
N VAL A 390 6.87 -6.57 -13.25
CA VAL A 390 7.37 -6.98 -11.92
C VAL A 390 8.84 -6.58 -11.76
N GLY A 391 9.64 -6.79 -12.79
CA GLY A 391 11.05 -6.38 -12.81
C GLY A 391 11.22 -4.88 -12.64
N LEU A 392 10.43 -4.06 -13.33
CA LEU A 392 10.48 -2.60 -13.24
C LEU A 392 10.12 -2.07 -11.85
N ARG A 393 9.14 -2.70 -11.19
CA ARG A 393 8.73 -2.32 -9.84
C ARG A 393 9.87 -2.45 -8.83
N VAL A 394 10.60 -3.58 -8.86
CA VAL A 394 11.77 -3.78 -8.00
C VAL A 394 12.91 -2.83 -8.41
N LEU A 395 13.08 -2.59 -9.70
CA LEU A 395 14.13 -1.70 -10.21
C LEU A 395 13.97 -0.26 -9.68
N ARG A 396 12.74 0.27 -9.66
CA ARG A 396 12.43 1.60 -9.10
C ARG A 396 12.80 1.73 -7.63
N LEU A 397 12.45 0.71 -6.84
CA LEU A 397 12.79 0.64 -5.41
C LEU A 397 14.31 0.59 -5.19
N LEU A 398 15.05 -0.03 -6.10
CA LEU A 398 16.51 -0.10 -6.04
C LEU A 398 17.19 1.22 -6.42
N THR A 399 16.64 1.95 -7.38
CA THR A 399 17.22 3.22 -7.85
C THR A 399 16.77 4.43 -7.03
N GLY A 400 15.79 4.26 -6.11
CA GLY A 400 15.18 5.37 -5.39
C GLY A 400 14.44 6.32 -6.32
N ASP A 401 14.09 5.85 -7.52
CA ASP A 401 13.44 6.63 -8.57
C ASP A 401 11.93 6.57 -8.32
N ASP A 402 11.52 7.23 -7.23
CA ASP A 402 10.13 7.53 -6.96
C ASP A 402 9.75 8.72 -7.84
N THR A 403 9.17 8.39 -9.00
CA THR A 403 8.62 9.28 -10.02
C THR A 403 9.67 10.04 -10.85
N ALA A 404 9.86 9.57 -12.10
CA ALA A 404 10.35 10.45 -13.15
C ALA A 404 9.41 11.68 -13.20
N PRO A 405 9.94 12.91 -13.24
CA PRO A 405 9.09 14.09 -13.40
C PRO A 405 8.24 13.90 -14.64
N LEU A 406 6.91 14.02 -14.48
CA LEU A 406 5.92 13.99 -15.55
C LEU A 406 5.99 15.31 -16.33
N ASP A 407 7.17 15.65 -16.85
CA ASP A 407 7.41 16.84 -17.66
C ASP A 407 7.28 16.45 -19.13
N PHE A 408 6.12 16.76 -19.70
CA PHE A 408 5.84 16.46 -21.10
C PHE A 408 6.24 17.64 -21.99
N PRO A 409 7.00 17.41 -23.07
CA PRO A 409 7.48 18.49 -23.94
C PRO A 409 6.34 19.21 -24.67
N GLU A 410 5.23 18.50 -24.94
CA GLU A 410 4.04 19.06 -25.58
C GLU A 410 2.79 18.75 -24.76
N PRO A 411 1.78 19.64 -24.73
CA PRO A 411 0.51 19.38 -24.06
C PRO A 411 -0.28 18.25 -24.74
N GLY A 412 -0.89 17.36 -23.96
CA GLY A 412 -1.62 16.20 -24.50
C GLY A 412 -2.57 15.52 -23.52
N ILE A 413 -3.26 14.48 -24.01
CA ILE A 413 -4.11 13.60 -23.19
C ILE A 413 -3.29 12.40 -22.75
N LEU A 414 -3.15 12.22 -21.44
CA LEU A 414 -2.38 11.16 -20.81
C LEU A 414 -3.13 9.83 -20.87
N ILE A 415 -2.51 8.82 -21.48
CA ILE A 415 -2.99 7.44 -21.46
C ILE A 415 -2.08 6.60 -20.58
N ALA A 416 -2.66 5.90 -19.60
CA ALA A 416 -1.95 5.00 -18.69
C ALA A 416 -2.77 3.72 -18.38
N PRO A 417 -2.12 2.61 -17.98
CA PRO A 417 -2.85 1.43 -17.50
C PRO A 417 -3.70 1.74 -16.26
N ASP A 418 -3.07 2.39 -15.28
CA ASP A 418 -3.65 2.91 -14.04
C ASP A 418 -2.78 4.09 -13.58
N LEU A 419 -3.30 4.93 -12.68
CA LEU A 419 -2.56 6.03 -12.06
C LEU A 419 -2.84 6.09 -10.56
N THR A 420 -1.76 6.20 -9.80
CA THR A 420 -1.80 6.44 -8.36
C THR A 420 -2.13 7.90 -8.06
N ALA A 421 -2.58 8.16 -6.83
CA ALA A 421 -2.82 9.52 -6.36
C ALA A 421 -1.58 10.41 -6.45
N SER A 422 -0.42 9.89 -6.02
CA SER A 422 0.86 10.62 -6.06
C SER A 422 1.22 11.02 -7.49
N GLU A 423 1.09 10.11 -8.47
CA GLU A 423 1.36 10.42 -9.88
C GLU A 423 0.45 11.56 -10.40
N VAL A 424 -0.84 11.56 -10.04
CA VAL A 424 -1.77 12.62 -10.47
C VAL A 424 -1.46 13.97 -9.82
N VAL A 425 -1.01 14.02 -8.56
CA VAL A 425 -0.65 15.29 -7.86
C VAL A 425 0.47 16.03 -8.58
N HIS A 426 1.42 15.30 -9.16
CA HIS A 426 2.59 15.86 -9.84
C HIS A 426 2.31 16.30 -11.29
N LEU A 427 1.10 16.03 -11.81
CA LEU A 427 0.73 16.46 -13.15
C LEU A 427 0.57 17.98 -13.23
N LYS A 428 1.17 18.57 -14.26
CA LYS A 428 0.99 19.99 -14.58
C LYS A 428 -0.20 20.15 -15.53
N SER A 429 -1.20 20.93 -15.13
CA SER A 429 -2.43 21.15 -15.92
C SER A 429 -2.20 21.88 -17.25
N ASN A 430 -1.03 22.52 -17.44
CA ASN A 430 -0.63 23.11 -18.72
C ASN A 430 -0.03 22.11 -19.71
N GLN A 431 0.34 20.90 -19.26
CA GLN A 431 0.90 19.82 -20.07
C GLN A 431 -0.08 18.65 -20.21
N VAL A 432 -0.78 18.28 -19.14
CA VAL A 432 -1.79 17.21 -19.21
C VAL A 432 -3.17 17.84 -19.27
N LEU A 433 -3.74 17.81 -20.48
CA LEU A 433 -5.05 18.40 -20.78
C LEU A 433 -6.20 17.45 -20.43
N GLY A 434 -5.93 16.16 -20.25
CA GLY A 434 -6.90 15.14 -19.84
C GLY A 434 -6.22 13.81 -19.53
N ILE A 435 -6.92 12.92 -18.80
CA ILE A 435 -6.41 11.62 -18.35
C ILE A 435 -7.38 10.52 -18.78
N CYS A 436 -6.86 9.47 -19.39
CA CYS A 436 -7.59 8.25 -19.73
C CYS A 436 -6.84 7.05 -19.16
N THR A 437 -7.49 6.24 -18.32
CA THR A 437 -6.90 5.01 -17.80
C THR A 437 -7.64 3.76 -18.28
N ALA A 438 -6.87 2.70 -18.55
CA ALA A 438 -7.44 1.41 -18.95
C ALA A 438 -8.21 0.75 -17.80
N GLU A 439 -7.69 0.88 -16.59
CA GLU A 439 -8.24 0.38 -15.33
C GLU A 439 -8.56 1.55 -14.38
N GLY A 440 -9.21 1.29 -13.24
CA GLY A 440 -9.47 2.29 -12.20
C GLY A 440 -10.95 2.49 -11.86
N SER A 441 -11.21 3.23 -10.77
CA SER A 441 -12.55 3.57 -10.26
C SER A 441 -12.74 5.08 -10.23
N ALA A 442 -13.96 5.56 -10.51
CA ALA A 442 -14.31 6.97 -10.37
C ALA A 442 -14.21 7.49 -8.92
N THR A 443 -14.22 6.58 -7.93
CA THR A 443 -14.04 6.90 -6.51
C THR A 443 -12.59 6.82 -6.04
N ALA A 444 -11.65 6.46 -6.93
CA ALA A 444 -10.24 6.37 -6.57
C ALA A 444 -9.67 7.74 -6.18
N HIS A 445 -8.66 7.73 -5.32
CA HIS A 445 -8.05 8.98 -4.86
C HIS A 445 -7.43 9.78 -6.02
N SER A 446 -6.93 9.11 -7.06
CA SER A 446 -6.45 9.72 -8.31
C SER A 446 -7.54 10.49 -9.06
N ALA A 447 -8.77 9.96 -9.14
CA ALA A 447 -9.91 10.64 -9.75
C ALA A 447 -10.30 11.93 -9.01
N LEU A 448 -10.29 11.88 -7.67
CA LEU A 448 -10.56 13.06 -6.83
C LEU A 448 -9.52 14.15 -7.07
N ILE A 449 -8.23 13.79 -7.12
CA ILE A 449 -7.13 14.73 -7.32
C ILE A 449 -7.22 15.34 -8.72
N ALA A 450 -7.49 14.54 -9.76
CA ALA A 450 -7.67 15.04 -11.12
C ALA A 450 -8.77 16.11 -11.20
N ASN A 451 -9.90 15.88 -10.53
CA ASN A 451 -10.99 16.87 -10.42
C ASN A 451 -10.56 18.14 -9.69
N GLN A 452 -9.78 18.03 -8.62
CA GLN A 452 -9.24 19.19 -7.90
C GLN A 452 -8.23 19.99 -8.74
N LEU A 453 -7.46 19.34 -9.61
CA LEU A 453 -6.57 19.97 -10.58
C LEU A 453 -7.30 20.52 -11.82
N GLY A 454 -8.61 20.23 -11.95
CA GLY A 454 -9.39 20.61 -13.13
C GLY A 454 -9.01 19.86 -14.40
N ILE A 455 -8.38 18.69 -14.27
CA ILE A 455 -7.99 17.82 -15.38
C ILE A 455 -9.14 16.82 -15.62
N PRO A 456 -9.76 16.81 -16.81
CA PRO A 456 -10.77 15.81 -17.18
C PRO A 456 -10.21 14.40 -17.08
N MET A 457 -10.97 13.46 -16.52
CA MET A 457 -10.51 12.09 -16.30
C MET A 457 -11.61 11.07 -16.61
N ILE A 458 -11.25 10.03 -17.37
CA ILE A 458 -12.08 8.87 -17.65
C ILE A 458 -11.28 7.61 -17.28
N VAL A 459 -11.90 6.70 -16.55
CA VAL A 459 -11.26 5.46 -16.10
C VAL A 459 -11.99 4.23 -16.64
N GLY A 460 -11.33 3.07 -16.63
CA GLY A 460 -11.97 1.81 -17.02
C GLY A 460 -12.29 1.72 -18.52
N LEU A 461 -11.50 2.36 -19.38
CA LEU A 461 -11.66 2.35 -20.84
C LEU A 461 -11.22 1.03 -21.51
N GLY A 462 -10.63 0.10 -20.72
CA GLY A 462 -10.20 -1.21 -21.20
C GLY A 462 -8.84 -1.20 -21.90
N LYS A 463 -8.35 -2.39 -22.23
CA LYS A 463 -6.98 -2.59 -22.77
C LYS A 463 -6.79 -2.01 -24.17
N ASP A 464 -7.88 -1.84 -24.93
CA ASP A 464 -7.83 -1.27 -26.28
C ASP A 464 -7.28 0.17 -26.27
N LEU A 465 -7.48 0.91 -25.17
CA LEU A 465 -6.89 2.23 -24.96
C LEU A 465 -5.36 2.20 -25.06
N LEU A 466 -4.72 1.17 -24.52
CA LEU A 466 -3.25 1.05 -24.48
C LEU A 466 -2.65 0.64 -25.84
N SER A 467 -3.50 0.23 -26.79
CA SER A 467 -3.10 -0.19 -28.14
C SER A 467 -3.19 0.94 -29.17
N LEU A 468 -3.60 2.14 -28.74
CA LEU A 468 -3.75 3.29 -29.59
C LEU A 468 -2.38 3.72 -30.19
N PRO A 469 -2.32 4.16 -31.47
CA PRO A 469 -1.05 4.61 -32.03
C PRO A 469 -0.55 5.87 -31.32
N ALA A 470 0.78 6.02 -31.21
CA ALA A 470 1.40 7.24 -30.68
C ALA A 470 1.03 8.46 -31.55
N ASN A 471 0.85 9.63 -30.92
CA ASN A 471 0.55 10.91 -31.57
C ASN A 471 -0.79 10.99 -32.33
N ILE A 472 -1.74 10.08 -32.07
CA ILE A 472 -3.11 10.27 -32.56
C ILE A 472 -3.79 11.37 -31.77
N GLU A 473 -4.67 12.11 -32.43
CA GLU A 473 -5.53 13.06 -31.74
C GLU A 473 -6.67 12.30 -31.06
N LEU A 474 -6.86 12.58 -29.78
CA LEU A 474 -7.97 12.05 -28.99
C LEU A 474 -8.83 13.22 -28.53
N ALA A 475 -10.13 13.02 -28.60
CA ALA A 475 -11.12 13.85 -27.95
C ALA A 475 -11.72 13.08 -26.77
N MET A 476 -11.93 13.76 -25.64
CA MET A 476 -12.56 13.17 -24.47
C MET A 476 -13.59 14.10 -23.84
N ASP A 477 -14.63 13.51 -23.27
CA ASP A 477 -15.59 14.16 -22.40
C ASP A 477 -15.66 13.40 -21.08
N GLY A 478 -14.98 13.94 -20.08
CA GLY A 478 -14.93 13.42 -18.71
C GLY A 478 -16.27 13.48 -17.97
N THR A 479 -17.27 14.20 -18.51
CA THR A 479 -18.63 14.27 -17.95
C THR A 479 -19.45 13.05 -18.37
N THR A 480 -19.39 12.68 -19.66
CA THR A 480 -20.14 11.54 -20.20
C THR A 480 -19.34 10.24 -20.17
N GLY A 481 -18.02 10.30 -19.97
CA GLY A 481 -17.12 9.14 -20.01
C GLY A 481 -16.79 8.67 -21.43
N GLN A 482 -17.04 9.49 -22.46
CA GLN A 482 -16.83 9.12 -23.85
C GLN A 482 -15.50 9.65 -24.39
N ILE A 483 -14.81 8.84 -25.19
CA ILE A 483 -13.65 9.28 -25.99
C ILE A 483 -13.89 9.01 -27.47
N TRP A 484 -13.30 9.85 -28.32
CA TRP A 484 -13.30 9.72 -29.78
C TRP A 484 -11.88 9.74 -30.31
N ILE A 485 -11.53 8.72 -31.08
CA ILE A 485 -10.23 8.55 -31.69
C ILE A 485 -10.28 9.17 -33.08
N GLU A 486 -9.35 10.08 -33.38
CA GLU A 486 -9.36 10.89 -34.60
C GLU A 486 -10.72 11.57 -34.82
N PRO A 487 -11.12 12.49 -33.92
CA PRO A 487 -12.46 13.06 -33.92
C PRO A 487 -12.77 13.75 -35.26
N THR A 488 -13.93 13.43 -35.82
CA THR A 488 -14.46 14.08 -37.02
C THR A 488 -14.66 15.58 -36.80
N THR A 489 -14.77 16.35 -37.89
CA THR A 489 -15.03 17.80 -37.81
C THR A 489 -16.30 18.14 -37.03
N GLU A 490 -17.35 17.30 -37.11
CA GLU A 490 -18.57 17.46 -36.30
C GLU A 490 -18.34 17.18 -34.82
N GLN A 491 -17.55 16.15 -34.46
CA GLN A 491 -17.20 15.87 -33.07
C GLN A 491 -16.30 16.96 -32.48
N ARG A 492 -15.30 17.42 -33.25
CA ARG A 492 -14.48 18.58 -32.92
C ARG A 492 -15.35 19.81 -32.72
N GLN A 493 -16.27 20.08 -33.65
CA GLN A 493 -17.22 21.17 -33.49
C GLN A 493 -18.08 20.97 -32.26
N LYS A 494 -18.64 19.80 -31.97
CA LYS A 494 -19.44 19.57 -30.76
C LYS A 494 -18.65 19.87 -29.47
N LEU A 495 -17.38 19.49 -29.41
CA LEU A 495 -16.47 19.74 -28.26
C LEU A 495 -15.95 21.18 -28.19
N LEU A 496 -15.78 21.85 -29.34
CA LEU A 496 -15.36 23.26 -29.46
C LEU A 496 -16.54 24.26 -29.39
N LEU A 497 -17.77 23.80 -29.68
CA LEU A 497 -19.03 24.56 -29.68
C LEU A 497 -19.80 24.40 -28.38
N GLU A 498 -19.43 23.48 -27.48
CA GLU A 498 -19.83 23.66 -26.10
C GLU A 498 -19.32 25.04 -25.65
N PRO A 499 -20.20 25.90 -25.13
CA PRO A 499 -19.89 27.31 -25.01
C PRO A 499 -18.63 27.45 -24.15
N ILE A 500 -17.66 28.26 -24.59
CA ILE A 500 -16.70 28.88 -23.67
C ILE A 500 -17.54 29.34 -22.49
N ASP A 501 -17.40 28.66 -21.34
CA ASP A 501 -18.28 28.87 -20.20
C ASP A 501 -18.36 30.38 -19.95
N PRO A 502 -19.51 31.03 -20.25
CA PRO A 502 -19.56 32.49 -20.28
C PRO A 502 -19.27 33.06 -18.89
N THR A 503 -19.44 32.24 -17.84
CA THR A 503 -19.13 32.58 -16.45
C THR A 503 -17.61 32.71 -16.20
N LYS A 504 -16.75 32.11 -17.04
CA LYS A 504 -15.29 32.29 -16.95
C LYS A 504 -14.85 33.75 -17.15
N LYS A 505 -15.63 34.56 -17.88
CA LYS A 505 -15.36 36.00 -18.05
C LYS A 505 -15.68 36.80 -16.78
N THR A 506 -16.56 36.27 -15.93
CA THR A 506 -17.00 36.93 -14.69
C THR A 506 -16.38 36.31 -13.44
N ARG A 507 -15.43 35.39 -13.58
CA ARG A 507 -14.82 34.65 -12.45
C ARG A 507 -14.17 35.54 -11.40
N PHE A 508 -13.65 36.71 -11.80
CA PHE A 508 -13.05 37.70 -10.91
C PHE A 508 -14.05 38.68 -10.28
N LYS A 509 -15.33 38.61 -10.65
CA LYS A 509 -16.35 39.41 -9.97
C LYS A 509 -16.56 38.87 -8.56
N GLU A 510 -16.93 39.74 -7.64
CA GLU A 510 -17.37 39.36 -6.31
C GLU A 510 -18.67 38.56 -6.39
N ALA A 511 -18.84 37.59 -5.48
CA ALA A 511 -20.09 36.84 -5.40
C ALA A 511 -21.12 37.62 -4.58
N ILE A 512 -22.00 38.32 -5.30
CA ILE A 512 -23.04 39.17 -4.71
C ILE A 512 -24.38 38.76 -5.33
N THR A 513 -25.37 38.54 -4.46
CA THR A 513 -26.77 38.28 -4.83
C THR A 513 -27.42 39.52 -5.47
N LEU A 514 -28.57 39.35 -6.14
CA LEU A 514 -29.30 40.44 -6.78
C LEU A 514 -29.75 41.55 -5.80
N ASP A 515 -29.96 41.21 -4.53
CA ASP A 515 -30.30 42.11 -3.44
C ASP A 515 -29.09 42.60 -2.62
N GLY A 516 -27.87 42.33 -3.08
CA GLY A 516 -26.65 42.95 -2.56
C GLY A 516 -25.96 42.20 -1.41
N HIS A 517 -26.41 41.00 -1.07
CA HIS A 517 -25.72 40.16 -0.08
C HIS A 517 -24.47 39.53 -0.68
N ARG A 518 -23.30 39.83 -0.08
CA ARG A 518 -21.98 39.32 -0.50
C ARG A 518 -21.63 38.04 0.27
N ILE A 519 -21.07 37.06 -0.44
CA ILE A 519 -20.53 35.82 0.12
C ILE A 519 -19.10 35.60 -0.40
N SER A 520 -18.19 35.14 0.47
CA SER A 520 -16.80 34.91 0.06
C SER A 520 -16.66 33.56 -0.64
N ILE A 521 -16.04 33.53 -1.82
CA ILE A 521 -15.76 32.29 -2.56
C ILE A 521 -14.27 31.97 -2.52
N LEU A 522 -13.94 30.95 -1.74
CA LEU A 522 -12.61 30.46 -1.49
C LEU A 522 -12.37 29.15 -2.28
N ALA A 523 -11.12 28.70 -2.33
CA ALA A 523 -10.76 27.43 -2.97
C ALA A 523 -10.25 26.37 -1.99
N ASN A 524 -10.53 25.12 -2.35
CA ASN A 524 -9.91 23.92 -1.76
C ASN A 524 -8.65 23.56 -2.57
N ILE A 525 -7.51 23.41 -1.91
CA ILE A 525 -6.24 23.06 -2.56
C ILE A 525 -5.50 21.91 -1.86
N LEU A 526 -4.65 21.24 -2.64
CA LEU A 526 -3.82 20.10 -2.24
C LEU A 526 -2.31 20.42 -2.22
N GLY A 527 -1.90 21.67 -2.47
CA GLY A 527 -0.49 22.04 -2.53
C GLY A 527 -0.21 23.29 -3.37
N VAL A 528 1.08 23.57 -3.58
CA VAL A 528 1.58 24.78 -4.27
C VAL A 528 1.12 24.84 -5.73
N THR A 529 1.16 23.72 -6.46
CA THR A 529 0.82 23.65 -7.88
C THR A 529 -0.61 24.08 -8.18
N ASN A 530 -1.55 23.79 -7.27
CA ASN A 530 -2.96 24.14 -7.42
C ASN A 530 -3.32 25.53 -6.87
N ALA A 531 -2.42 26.15 -6.08
CA ALA A 531 -2.67 27.46 -5.50
C ALA A 531 -2.80 28.55 -6.57
N GLN A 532 -1.91 28.54 -7.58
CA GLN A 532 -1.96 29.51 -8.68
C GLN A 532 -3.22 29.32 -9.53
N PHE A 533 -3.57 28.07 -9.84
CA PHE A 533 -4.78 27.77 -10.62
C PHE A 533 -6.06 28.27 -9.93
N ALA A 534 -6.15 28.17 -8.61
CA ALA A 534 -7.26 28.71 -7.84
C ALA A 534 -7.37 30.24 -7.95
N VAL A 535 -6.24 30.96 -7.83
CA VAL A 535 -6.19 32.42 -8.00
C VAL A 535 -6.64 32.80 -9.42
N ASP A 536 -6.12 32.11 -10.43
CA ASP A 536 -6.46 32.35 -11.84
C ASP A 536 -7.92 32.02 -12.16
N SER A 537 -8.52 31.10 -11.39
CA SER A 537 -9.93 30.72 -11.43
C SER A 537 -10.85 31.72 -10.71
N GLY A 538 -10.30 32.74 -10.03
CA GLY A 538 -11.05 33.81 -9.39
C GLY A 538 -11.36 33.59 -7.90
N ALA A 539 -10.58 32.75 -7.22
CA ALA A 539 -10.68 32.54 -5.77
C ALA A 539 -10.37 33.83 -5.00
N GLU A 540 -11.17 34.11 -3.97
CA GLU A 540 -10.98 35.25 -3.06
C GLU A 540 -10.10 34.89 -1.85
N GLY A 541 -9.72 33.62 -1.74
CA GLY A 541 -8.81 33.06 -0.73
C GLY A 541 -8.83 31.54 -0.79
N MET A 542 -8.19 30.89 0.20
CA MET A 542 -8.22 29.43 0.39
C MET A 542 -8.97 29.11 1.66
N GLY A 543 -10.08 28.38 1.54
CA GLY A 543 -10.89 27.96 2.67
C GLY A 543 -10.46 26.61 3.23
N LEU A 544 -9.66 25.85 2.46
CA LEU A 544 -9.10 24.59 2.90
C LEU A 544 -7.79 24.26 2.15
N LEU A 545 -6.66 24.36 2.85
CA LEU A 545 -5.45 23.63 2.51
C LEU A 545 -5.43 22.31 3.27
N ARG A 546 -5.51 21.21 2.52
CA ARG A 546 -5.29 19.86 3.02
C ARG A 546 -3.78 19.64 3.19
N THR A 547 -3.34 19.20 4.36
CA THR A 547 -1.89 19.05 4.67
C THR A 547 -1.38 17.62 4.50
N GLU A 548 -2.25 16.65 4.21
CA GLU A 548 -1.88 15.23 4.13
C GLU A 548 -0.84 14.94 3.03
N PHE A 549 -0.82 15.74 1.96
CA PHE A 549 0.15 15.58 0.87
C PHE A 549 1.60 15.76 1.34
N LEU A 550 1.84 16.49 2.43
CA LEU A 550 3.18 16.65 3.02
C LEU A 550 3.69 15.38 3.71
N TYR A 551 2.82 14.40 3.94
CA TYR A 551 3.11 13.21 4.74
C TYR A 551 3.03 11.91 3.93
N LEU A 552 2.16 11.82 2.92
CA LEU A 552 1.85 10.57 2.23
C LEU A 552 3.02 9.99 1.41
N ASP A 553 3.85 10.85 0.81
CA ASP A 553 4.93 10.44 -0.11
C ASP A 553 6.33 10.53 0.54
N CYS A 554 6.40 10.65 1.87
CA CYS A 554 7.67 10.75 2.60
C CYS A 554 8.05 9.42 3.27
N LEU A 555 9.36 9.14 3.34
CA LEU A 555 9.90 8.01 4.12
C LEU A 555 10.00 8.32 5.62
N THR A 556 9.93 9.60 5.98
CA THR A 556 10.01 10.13 7.35
C THR A 556 9.03 11.29 7.51
N SER A 557 8.67 11.61 8.76
CA SER A 557 7.80 12.77 9.04
C SER A 557 8.45 14.06 8.54
N PRO A 558 7.71 14.95 7.84
CA PRO A 558 8.24 16.21 7.35
C PRO A 558 8.67 17.12 8.51
N THR A 559 9.83 17.72 8.37
CA THR A 559 10.43 18.65 9.33
C THR A 559 9.68 19.98 9.37
N GLU A 560 9.90 20.76 10.43
CA GLU A 560 9.33 22.11 10.56
C GLU A 560 9.69 23.01 9.38
N GLU A 561 10.94 22.96 8.91
CA GLU A 561 11.42 23.80 7.79
C GLU A 561 10.81 23.40 6.44
N GLU A 562 10.64 22.10 6.17
CA GLU A 562 9.97 21.61 4.95
C GLU A 562 8.50 22.04 4.89
N GLN A 563 7.81 21.93 6.03
CA GLN A 563 6.43 22.39 6.16
C GLN A 563 6.34 23.91 6.02
N LEU A 564 7.22 24.66 6.70
CA LEU A 564 7.28 26.12 6.62
C LEU A 564 7.52 26.60 5.19
N ALA A 565 8.50 26.02 4.49
CA ALA A 565 8.81 26.37 3.10
C ALA A 565 7.58 26.19 2.20
N THR A 566 6.85 25.10 2.39
CA THR A 566 5.61 24.83 1.64
C THR A 566 4.51 25.84 1.98
N TYR A 567 4.25 26.09 3.27
CA TYR A 567 3.22 27.04 3.68
C TYR A 567 3.53 28.47 3.21
N GLN A 568 4.79 28.90 3.27
CA GLN A 568 5.23 30.20 2.76
C GLN A 568 5.09 30.30 1.24
N ALA A 569 5.44 29.23 0.49
CA ALA A 569 5.27 29.22 -0.96
C ALA A 569 3.79 29.39 -1.36
N ILE A 570 2.87 28.69 -0.68
CA ILE A 570 1.43 28.83 -0.90
C ILE A 570 0.96 30.23 -0.48
N ALA A 571 1.35 30.70 0.70
CA ALA A 571 0.93 31.99 1.23
C ALA A 571 1.43 33.17 0.38
N ALA A 572 2.61 33.07 -0.23
CA ALA A 572 3.13 34.05 -1.17
C ALA A 572 2.27 34.16 -2.44
N ILE A 573 1.74 33.04 -2.95
CA ILE A 573 0.79 33.03 -4.08
C ILE A 573 -0.54 33.68 -3.70
N MET A 574 -0.98 33.48 -2.45
CA MET A 574 -2.22 34.08 -1.93
C MET A 574 -2.12 35.59 -1.72
N ASP A 575 -0.90 36.11 -1.55
CA ASP A 575 -0.63 37.51 -1.25
C ASP A 575 -1.39 37.95 0.03
N THR A 576 -2.39 38.81 -0.12
CA THR A 576 -3.20 39.35 0.99
C THR A 576 -4.46 38.53 1.29
N ARG A 577 -4.77 37.54 0.44
CA ARG A 577 -5.98 36.70 0.58
C ARG A 577 -5.82 35.70 1.73
N PRO A 578 -6.92 35.35 2.42
CA PRO A 578 -6.86 34.41 3.55
C PRO A 578 -6.46 33.00 3.08
N LEU A 579 -5.64 32.31 3.89
CA LEU A 579 -5.23 30.92 3.72
C LEU A 579 -5.60 30.12 4.96
N THR A 580 -6.61 29.26 4.87
CA THR A 580 -7.02 28.38 5.97
C THR A 580 -6.31 27.05 5.88
N ILE A 581 -5.39 26.78 6.81
CA ILE A 581 -4.62 25.55 6.89
C ILE A 581 -5.28 24.59 7.87
N ARG A 582 -5.63 23.40 7.38
CA ARG A 582 -6.13 22.32 8.23
C ARG A 582 -4.95 21.50 8.75
N THR A 583 -4.88 21.27 10.07
CA THR A 583 -3.88 20.35 10.62
C THR A 583 -4.07 18.94 10.06
N LEU A 584 -3.06 18.10 10.25
CA LEU A 584 -3.03 16.76 9.68
C LEU A 584 -4.29 15.95 10.00
N ASP A 585 -4.98 15.48 8.96
CA ASP A 585 -6.12 14.58 9.04
C ASP A 585 -5.79 13.25 8.36
N ILE A 586 -4.96 12.47 9.05
CA ILE A 586 -4.52 11.15 8.64
C ILE A 586 -4.99 10.09 9.64
N GLY A 587 -4.96 8.82 9.21
CA GLY A 587 -5.70 7.70 9.80
C GLY A 587 -6.78 7.23 8.83
N GLY A 588 -7.42 6.10 9.05
CA GLY A 588 -8.42 5.60 8.09
C GLY A 588 -7.84 4.78 6.93
N ASP A 589 -8.23 5.18 5.73
CA ASP A 589 -7.81 4.71 4.40
C ASP A 589 -6.44 5.24 3.94
N LYS A 590 -5.76 6.05 4.77
CA LYS A 590 -4.53 6.80 4.41
C LYS A 590 -3.35 6.42 5.32
N PRO A 591 -2.70 5.26 5.12
CA PRO A 591 -1.57 4.86 5.94
C PRO A 591 -0.31 5.68 5.60
N ILE A 592 0.45 6.09 6.62
CA ILE A 592 1.83 6.62 6.48
C ILE A 592 2.83 5.60 6.99
N SER A 593 3.86 5.35 6.19
CA SER A 593 4.81 4.23 6.36
C SER A 593 5.65 4.30 7.62
N TYR A 594 5.92 5.52 8.12
CA TYR A 594 6.82 5.78 9.24
C TYR A 594 6.10 5.98 10.59
N VAL A 595 4.77 6.09 10.62
CA VAL A 595 3.99 6.09 11.87
C VAL A 595 3.37 4.70 12.03
N LYS A 596 3.74 4.01 13.12
CA LYS A 596 3.18 2.69 13.46
C LYS A 596 1.71 2.83 13.86
N MET A 597 0.82 2.82 12.88
CA MET A 597 -0.61 2.75 13.12
C MET A 597 -1.01 1.28 13.34
N PRO A 598 -1.62 0.93 14.48
CA PRO A 598 -2.18 -0.39 14.67
C PRO A 598 -3.32 -0.61 13.66
N PRO A 599 -3.54 -1.85 13.19
CA PRO A 599 -4.69 -2.14 12.35
C PRO A 599 -5.99 -1.92 13.14
N GLU A 600 -6.92 -1.16 12.55
CA GLU A 600 -8.23 -0.89 13.14
C GLU A 600 -9.34 -1.57 12.33
N ASN A 601 -10.35 -2.12 13.01
CA ASN A 601 -11.51 -2.72 12.33
C ASN A 601 -12.35 -1.67 11.59
N ASN A 602 -12.42 -0.44 12.13
CA ASN A 602 -13.19 0.66 11.54
C ASN A 602 -12.33 1.93 11.53
N PRO A 603 -11.40 2.05 10.58
CA PRO A 603 -10.44 3.16 10.55
C PRO A 603 -11.11 4.55 10.47
N PHE A 604 -12.26 4.67 9.80
CA PHE A 604 -13.05 5.91 9.78
C PHE A 604 -13.66 6.30 11.14
N LEU A 605 -13.80 5.37 12.09
CA LEU A 605 -14.32 5.63 13.44
C LEU A 605 -13.21 5.65 14.50
N GLY A 606 -11.95 5.47 14.08
CA GLY A 606 -10.83 5.18 14.96
C GLY A 606 -9.89 6.36 15.20
N TRP A 607 -8.59 6.03 15.24
CA TRP A 607 -7.48 6.91 15.57
C TRP A 607 -7.08 7.80 14.38
N ARG A 608 -7.85 8.87 14.16
CA ARG A 608 -7.68 9.82 13.03
C ARG A 608 -7.73 11.29 13.48
N GLY A 609 -7.10 12.16 12.69
CA GLY A 609 -7.30 13.61 12.77
C GLY A 609 -6.76 14.21 14.06
N ILE A 610 -7.56 15.05 14.73
CA ILE A 610 -7.13 15.67 15.99
C ILE A 610 -6.81 14.63 17.07
N ARG A 611 -7.47 13.48 17.10
CA ARG A 611 -7.21 12.44 18.12
C ARG A 611 -5.79 11.91 18.03
N GLN A 612 -5.38 11.55 16.81
CA GLN A 612 -4.00 11.14 16.55
C GLN A 612 -3.03 12.28 16.84
N SER A 613 -3.36 13.51 16.40
CA SER A 613 -2.52 14.68 16.61
C SER A 613 -2.28 14.98 18.10
N LEU A 614 -3.29 14.77 18.95
CA LEU A 614 -3.18 14.95 20.40
C LEU A 614 -2.37 13.83 21.08
N ASP A 615 -2.46 12.59 20.59
CA ASP A 615 -1.66 11.47 21.08
C ASP A 615 -0.20 11.48 20.57
N CYS A 616 0.06 12.22 19.49
CA CYS A 616 1.39 12.42 18.89
C CYS A 616 1.81 13.90 18.98
N PRO A 617 2.05 14.44 20.19
CA PRO A 617 2.22 15.87 20.42
C PRO A 617 3.39 16.48 19.66
N GLU A 618 4.50 15.77 19.48
CA GLU A 618 5.66 16.28 18.74
C GLU A 618 5.34 16.54 17.27
N MET A 619 4.54 15.67 16.64
CA MET A 619 4.12 15.83 15.25
C MET A 619 3.18 17.04 15.10
N LEU A 620 2.23 17.19 16.04
CA LEU A 620 1.34 18.35 16.06
C LEU A 620 2.12 19.65 16.35
N LYS A 621 3.01 19.66 17.34
CA LYS A 621 3.85 20.83 17.66
C LYS A 621 4.70 21.26 16.47
N THR A 622 5.35 20.32 15.78
CA THR A 622 6.13 20.60 14.56
C THR A 622 5.27 21.32 13.51
N GLN A 623 4.06 20.82 13.27
CA GLN A 623 3.14 21.43 12.31
C GLN A 623 2.64 22.81 12.78
N LEU A 624 2.26 22.95 14.06
CA LEU A 624 1.80 24.23 14.62
C LEU A 624 2.90 25.30 14.57
N ARG A 625 4.15 24.93 14.85
CA ARG A 625 5.32 25.82 14.74
C ARG A 625 5.48 26.33 13.32
N ALA A 626 5.46 25.44 12.33
CA ALA A 626 5.57 25.81 10.92
C ALA A 626 4.42 26.75 10.47
N ILE A 627 3.17 26.47 10.88
CA ILE A 627 2.01 27.31 10.54
C ILE A 627 2.13 28.71 11.17
N LEU A 628 2.47 28.79 12.46
CA LEU A 628 2.65 30.07 13.16
C LEU A 628 3.79 30.88 12.52
N ARG A 629 4.94 30.26 12.24
CA ARG A 629 6.05 30.93 11.55
C ARG A 629 5.66 31.46 10.18
N ALA A 630 4.82 30.74 9.43
CA ALA A 630 4.29 31.20 8.15
C ALA A 630 3.32 32.40 8.31
N SER A 631 2.58 32.47 9.42
CA SER A 631 1.56 33.51 9.65
C SER A 631 2.14 34.93 9.85
N GLY A 632 3.42 35.06 10.23
CA GLY A 632 4.00 36.37 10.59
C GLY A 632 3.99 37.42 9.47
N LYS A 633 3.80 37.03 8.20
CA LYS A 633 3.70 37.94 7.05
C LYS A 633 2.45 37.73 6.19
N HIS A 634 1.61 36.78 6.54
CA HIS A 634 0.54 36.30 5.66
C HIS A 634 -0.76 36.11 6.44
N ASN A 635 -1.90 36.30 5.77
CA ASN A 635 -3.23 36.11 6.36
C ASN A 635 -3.56 34.62 6.47
N ILE A 636 -3.06 33.95 7.51
CA ILE A 636 -3.25 32.52 7.73
C ILE A 636 -4.31 32.30 8.81
N LYS A 637 -5.18 31.31 8.60
CA LYS A 637 -6.11 30.79 9.60
C LYS A 637 -5.75 29.32 9.89
N LEU A 638 -5.89 28.88 11.12
CA LEU A 638 -5.68 27.49 11.54
C LEU A 638 -7.01 26.80 11.74
N MET A 639 -7.13 25.54 11.34
CA MET A 639 -8.32 24.72 11.56
C MET A 639 -7.99 23.30 12.00
N PHE A 640 -8.69 22.82 13.03
CA PHE A 640 -8.55 21.43 13.50
C PHE A 640 -9.64 20.51 12.91
N PRO A 641 -9.28 19.34 12.35
CA PRO A 641 -10.21 18.33 11.83
C PRO A 641 -10.75 17.42 12.94
N MET A 642 -11.83 16.69 12.64
CA MET A 642 -12.36 15.54 13.41
C MET A 642 -12.69 15.84 14.88
N VAL A 643 -12.97 17.11 15.20
CA VAL A 643 -13.39 17.53 16.54
C VAL A 643 -14.75 16.90 16.87
N ALA A 644 -14.86 16.27 18.04
CA ALA A 644 -16.11 15.72 18.55
C ALA A 644 -16.53 16.32 19.90
N SER A 645 -15.59 16.94 20.61
CA SER A 645 -15.78 17.38 21.99
C SER A 645 -15.05 18.70 22.31
N LEU A 646 -15.57 19.44 23.30
CA LEU A 646 -14.95 20.68 23.79
C LEU A 646 -13.52 20.48 24.38
N PRO A 647 -13.23 19.39 25.13
CA PRO A 647 -11.89 19.14 25.65
C PRO A 647 -10.80 18.99 24.58
N GLU A 648 -11.12 18.40 23.42
CA GLU A 648 -10.17 18.28 22.30
C GLU A 648 -9.72 19.67 21.82
N VAL A 649 -10.68 20.58 21.61
CA VAL A 649 -10.39 21.98 21.20
C VAL A 649 -9.54 22.70 22.24
N ARG A 650 -9.89 22.56 23.53
CA ARG A 650 -9.12 23.20 24.61
C ARG A 650 -7.70 22.67 24.70
N THR A 651 -7.50 21.36 24.52
CA THR A 651 -6.17 20.74 24.53
C THR A 651 -5.34 21.21 23.34
N ALA A 652 -5.92 21.23 22.14
CA ALA A 652 -5.24 21.72 20.95
C ALA A 652 -4.87 23.22 21.06
N LYS A 653 -5.78 24.07 21.56
CA LYS A 653 -5.48 25.49 21.84
C LYS A 653 -4.41 25.67 22.91
N LYS A 654 -4.33 24.77 23.89
CA LYS A 654 -3.25 24.78 24.89
C LYS A 654 -1.91 24.50 24.23
N MET A 655 -1.81 23.46 23.40
CA MET A 655 -0.59 23.16 22.63
C MET A 655 -0.19 24.30 21.70
N LEU A 656 -1.16 24.94 21.04
CA LEU A 656 -0.91 26.14 20.23
C LEU A 656 -0.29 27.27 21.06
N LYS A 657 -0.82 27.54 22.27
CA LYS A 657 -0.26 28.55 23.18
C LYS A 657 1.13 28.19 23.67
N GLU A 658 1.41 26.91 23.94
CA GLU A 658 2.75 26.44 24.28
C GLU A 658 3.74 26.76 23.16
N VAL A 659 3.39 26.41 21.92
CA VAL A 659 4.20 26.74 20.75
C VAL A 659 4.39 28.25 20.56
N GLN A 660 3.34 29.06 20.75
CA GLN A 660 3.47 30.52 20.70
C GLN A 660 4.48 31.05 21.73
N MET A 661 4.51 30.48 22.95
CA MET A 661 5.52 30.85 23.95
C MET A 661 6.93 30.44 23.53
N GLU A 662 7.10 29.22 23.04
CA GLU A 662 8.39 28.73 22.52
C GLU A 662 8.93 29.66 21.41
N LEU A 663 8.10 30.03 20.43
CA LEU A 663 8.49 30.94 19.35
C LEU A 663 8.83 32.36 19.84
N ARG A 664 8.13 32.86 20.87
CA ARG A 664 8.46 34.17 21.50
C ARG A 664 9.82 34.12 22.18
N GLU A 665 10.11 33.05 22.91
CA GLU A 665 11.41 32.86 23.59
C GLU A 665 12.56 32.74 22.58
N GLU A 666 12.30 32.14 21.42
CA GLU A 666 13.25 32.05 20.30
C GLU A 666 13.36 33.35 19.47
N GLY A 667 12.50 34.34 19.73
CA GLY A 667 12.49 35.61 19.00
C GLY A 667 11.99 35.51 17.56
N ILE A 668 11.16 34.51 17.25
CA ILE A 668 10.61 34.28 15.92
C ILE A 668 9.23 34.96 15.79
N ASN A 669 9.05 35.79 14.76
CA ASN A 669 7.80 36.50 14.53
C ASN A 669 6.69 35.57 13.99
N PHE A 670 5.47 35.75 14.50
CA PHE A 670 4.23 35.11 14.04
C PHE A 670 3.02 36.02 14.29
N ASP A 671 1.85 35.68 13.76
CA ASP A 671 0.60 36.40 14.06
C ASP A 671 0.03 35.94 15.41
N GLU A 672 0.10 36.82 16.41
CA GLU A 672 -0.41 36.60 17.76
C GLU A 672 -1.94 36.43 17.81
N GLN A 673 -2.64 36.93 16.80
CA GLN A 673 -4.10 36.91 16.69
C GLN A 673 -4.58 35.99 15.56
N MET A 674 -3.73 35.06 15.10
CA MET A 674 -4.05 34.09 14.05
C MET A 674 -5.39 33.40 14.36
N PRO A 675 -6.43 33.51 13.51
CA PRO A 675 -7.73 32.92 13.77
C PRO A 675 -7.66 31.38 13.84
N VAL A 676 -8.33 30.81 14.83
CA VAL A 676 -8.40 29.37 15.08
C VAL A 676 -9.84 28.88 14.98
N GLY A 677 -10.10 28.02 14.01
CA GLY A 677 -11.39 27.38 13.78
C GLY A 677 -11.34 25.87 13.95
N ILE A 678 -12.49 25.25 13.73
CA ILE A 678 -12.63 23.79 13.67
C ILE A 678 -13.42 23.36 12.44
N MET A 679 -13.12 22.17 11.95
CA MET A 679 -13.95 21.49 10.98
C MET A 679 -15.12 20.81 11.71
N VAL A 680 -16.35 21.22 11.40
CA VAL A 680 -17.58 20.60 11.91
C VAL A 680 -17.99 19.52 10.93
N GLU A 681 -17.51 18.31 11.20
CA GLU A 681 -17.72 17.14 10.33
C GLU A 681 -18.17 15.89 11.09
N VAL A 682 -18.24 15.96 12.42
CA VAL A 682 -18.75 14.89 13.28
C VAL A 682 -20.11 15.30 13.85
N PRO A 683 -21.15 14.44 13.83
CA PRO A 683 -22.47 14.76 14.38
C PRO A 683 -22.43 15.22 15.84
N ALA A 684 -21.47 14.70 16.63
CA ALA A 684 -21.24 15.15 18.00
C ALA A 684 -20.90 16.65 18.06
N ALA A 685 -20.03 17.15 17.17
CA ALA A 685 -19.71 18.57 17.11
C ALA A 685 -20.90 19.44 16.71
N VAL A 686 -21.80 18.94 15.84
CA VAL A 686 -23.06 19.63 15.52
C VAL A 686 -23.94 19.75 16.78
N ALA A 687 -24.07 18.67 17.54
CA ALA A 687 -24.92 18.62 18.73
C ALA A 687 -24.46 19.56 19.86
N ILE A 688 -23.17 19.90 19.91
CA ILE A 688 -22.59 20.85 20.88
C ILE A 688 -22.01 22.11 20.20
N ALA A 689 -22.48 22.45 19.00
CA ALA A 689 -21.93 23.55 18.22
C ALA A 689 -22.03 24.90 18.94
N ASP A 690 -23.05 25.09 19.78
CA ASP A 690 -23.22 26.28 20.62
C ASP A 690 -22.07 26.43 21.64
N GLN A 691 -21.62 25.33 22.24
CA GLN A 691 -20.49 25.33 23.17
C GLN A 691 -19.17 25.53 22.42
N LEU A 692 -18.97 24.82 21.31
CA LEU A 692 -17.76 24.93 20.50
C LEU A 692 -17.58 26.35 19.94
N ALA A 693 -18.66 27.02 19.54
CA ALA A 693 -18.62 28.36 18.98
C ALA A 693 -18.12 29.42 19.97
N THR A 694 -18.15 29.14 21.28
CA THR A 694 -17.58 30.06 22.29
C THR A 694 -16.06 29.96 22.42
N GLU A 695 -15.45 28.91 21.85
CA GLU A 695 -14.02 28.62 21.99
C GLU A 695 -13.23 28.84 20.69
N VAL A 696 -13.87 29.12 19.56
CA VAL A 696 -13.23 29.20 18.23
C VAL A 696 -13.69 30.44 17.47
N ASP A 697 -12.91 30.87 16.48
CA ASP A 697 -13.16 32.11 15.72
C ASP A 697 -14.05 31.88 14.49
N PHE A 698 -14.14 30.64 14.00
CA PHE A 698 -14.98 30.26 12.85
C PHE A 698 -15.23 28.75 12.80
N PHE A 699 -16.24 28.36 12.02
CA PHE A 699 -16.47 26.96 11.64
C PHE A 699 -16.23 26.73 10.15
N SER A 700 -15.81 25.50 9.80
CA SER A 700 -15.90 24.99 8.43
C SER A 700 -16.62 23.65 8.42
N ILE A 701 -17.68 23.51 7.64
CA ILE A 701 -18.44 22.27 7.57
C ILE A 701 -17.83 21.34 6.52
N GLY A 702 -17.30 20.22 6.98
CA GLY A 702 -16.81 19.12 6.13
C GLY A 702 -17.96 18.19 5.74
N THR A 703 -18.73 18.53 4.70
CA THR A 703 -19.95 17.78 4.34
C THR A 703 -19.70 16.34 3.92
N ASN A 704 -18.49 16.01 3.46
CA ASN A 704 -18.13 14.66 3.05
C ASN A 704 -18.10 13.68 4.24
N ASP A 705 -17.52 14.10 5.35
CA ASP A 705 -17.44 13.27 6.57
C ASP A 705 -18.71 13.42 7.41
N LEU A 706 -19.32 14.62 7.42
CA LEU A 706 -20.61 14.84 8.08
C LEU A 706 -21.72 13.96 7.51
N SER A 707 -21.81 13.83 6.18
CA SER A 707 -22.79 12.93 5.53
C SER A 707 -22.51 11.47 5.86
N GLN A 708 -21.26 11.03 5.76
CA GLN A 708 -20.84 9.67 6.12
C GLN A 708 -21.23 9.29 7.55
N TYR A 709 -20.91 10.12 8.55
CA TYR A 709 -21.18 9.80 9.95
C TYR A 709 -22.65 9.98 10.32
N THR A 710 -23.33 10.98 9.76
CA THR A 710 -24.78 11.17 9.98
C THR A 710 -25.59 10.01 9.40
N MET A 711 -25.21 9.53 8.22
CA MET A 711 -25.91 8.45 7.52
C MET A 711 -25.36 7.06 7.87
N ALA A 712 -24.31 6.99 8.69
CA ALA A 712 -23.58 5.77 9.03
C ALA A 712 -23.20 4.92 7.80
N ALA A 713 -22.76 5.59 6.73
CA ALA A 713 -22.50 4.98 5.43
C ALA A 713 -21.11 5.37 4.92
N ASP A 714 -20.21 4.39 4.81
CA ASP A 714 -18.87 4.59 4.29
C ASP A 714 -18.90 4.90 2.79
N ARG A 715 -18.43 6.09 2.41
CA ARG A 715 -18.42 6.55 1.02
C ARG A 715 -17.45 5.76 0.13
N THR A 716 -16.49 5.06 0.71
CA THR A 716 -15.55 4.19 -0.01
C THR A 716 -16.12 2.80 -0.29
N ASN A 717 -17.22 2.43 0.38
CA ASN A 717 -17.89 1.15 0.19
C ASN A 717 -19.01 1.27 -0.86
N PRO A 718 -18.86 0.69 -2.06
CA PRO A 718 -19.83 0.87 -3.15
C PRO A 718 -21.26 0.44 -2.82
N LYS A 719 -21.46 -0.48 -1.87
CA LYS A 719 -22.78 -0.99 -1.48
C LYS A 719 -23.59 0.02 -0.67
N VAL A 720 -22.93 0.92 0.05
CA VAL A 720 -23.58 1.89 0.94
C VAL A 720 -23.25 3.33 0.60
N ALA A 721 -22.26 3.59 -0.26
CA ALA A 721 -21.89 4.93 -0.70
C ALA A 721 -23.08 5.80 -1.17
N PRO A 722 -24.10 5.28 -1.89
CA PRO A 722 -25.29 6.08 -2.25
C PRO A 722 -26.10 6.61 -1.05
N LEU A 723 -25.96 6.03 0.14
CA LEU A 723 -26.63 6.49 1.36
C LEU A 723 -25.95 7.72 1.98
N ALA A 724 -24.66 7.93 1.72
CA ALA A 724 -23.87 9.05 2.22
C ALA A 724 -24.11 10.33 1.40
N ASP A 725 -25.37 10.73 1.26
CA ASP A 725 -25.78 11.84 0.40
C ASP A 725 -25.86 13.17 1.18
N ALA A 726 -25.09 14.17 0.75
CA ALA A 726 -25.07 15.48 1.37
C ALA A 726 -26.37 16.29 1.17
N PHE A 727 -27.23 15.92 0.20
CA PHE A 727 -28.57 16.50 0.05
C PHE A 727 -29.61 15.86 0.98
N ALA A 728 -29.24 14.84 1.77
CA ALA A 728 -30.17 14.23 2.71
C ALA A 728 -30.69 15.28 3.72
N PRO A 729 -32.01 15.33 4.01
CA PRO A 729 -32.58 16.30 4.93
C PRO A 729 -31.94 16.28 6.34
N ALA A 730 -31.48 15.11 6.81
CA ALA A 730 -30.74 14.99 8.06
C ALA A 730 -29.44 15.81 8.05
N VAL A 731 -28.67 15.73 6.97
CA VAL A 731 -27.40 16.48 6.81
C VAL A 731 -27.69 17.97 6.67
N LEU A 732 -28.69 18.37 5.86
CA LEU A 732 -29.07 19.77 5.71
C LEU A 732 -29.53 20.41 7.03
N ARG A 733 -30.27 19.66 7.87
CA ARG A 733 -30.64 20.10 9.23
C ARG A 733 -29.43 20.24 10.15
N MET A 734 -28.43 19.37 10.03
CA MET A 734 -27.18 19.53 10.77
C MET A 734 -26.41 20.78 10.35
N ILE A 735 -26.35 21.07 9.05
CA ILE A 735 -25.79 22.34 8.54
C ILE A 735 -26.54 23.53 9.15
N GLN A 736 -27.88 23.52 9.13
CA GLN A 736 -28.70 24.57 9.74
C GLN A 736 -28.40 24.77 11.22
N GLN A 737 -28.27 23.68 11.99
CA GLN A 737 -27.97 23.74 13.42
C GLN A 737 -26.60 24.37 13.67
N THR A 738 -25.57 23.96 12.93
CA THR A 738 -24.22 24.53 13.03
C THR A 738 -24.21 26.02 12.68
N VAL A 739 -24.88 26.42 11.58
CA VAL A 739 -24.98 27.84 11.19
C VAL A 739 -25.73 28.65 12.23
N SER A 740 -26.82 28.13 12.78
CA SER A 740 -27.60 28.80 13.83
C SER A 740 -26.78 29.01 15.11
N ALA A 741 -25.97 28.03 15.49
CA ALA A 741 -25.08 28.15 16.65
C ALA A 741 -23.98 29.21 16.43
N ALA A 742 -23.33 29.18 15.26
CA ALA A 742 -22.32 30.16 14.88
C ALA A 742 -22.87 31.59 14.82
N CYS A 743 -24.05 31.77 14.20
CA CYS A 743 -24.72 33.06 14.11
C CYS A 743 -25.03 33.63 15.51
N LYS A 744 -25.44 32.79 16.48
CA LYS A 744 -25.67 33.22 17.87
C LYS A 744 -24.39 33.65 18.58
N ALA A 745 -23.26 33.00 18.26
CA ALA A 745 -21.95 33.34 18.80
C ALA A 745 -21.27 34.52 18.05
N GLY A 746 -21.80 34.91 16.89
CA GLY A 746 -21.21 35.96 16.05
C GLY A 746 -19.99 35.53 15.24
N ILE A 747 -19.81 34.22 15.02
CA ILE A 747 -18.70 33.67 14.22
C ILE A 747 -19.16 33.27 12.81
N GLY A 748 -18.25 33.30 11.84
CA GLY A 748 -18.52 32.91 10.46
C GLY A 748 -18.59 31.39 10.27
N VAL A 749 -19.31 30.95 9.24
CA VAL A 749 -19.39 29.54 8.83
C VAL A 749 -19.02 29.40 7.37
N SER A 750 -18.01 28.56 7.12
CA SER A 750 -17.65 28.12 5.78
C SER A 750 -18.15 26.70 5.51
N VAL A 751 -18.31 26.33 4.24
CA VAL A 751 -18.52 24.93 3.82
C VAL A 751 -17.42 24.56 2.82
N CYS A 752 -16.66 23.50 3.10
CA CYS A 752 -15.50 23.08 2.28
C CYS A 752 -15.64 21.69 1.67
N GLY A 753 -16.69 20.94 1.99
CA GLY A 753 -16.99 19.65 1.35
C GLY A 753 -17.55 19.79 -0.07
N GLN A 754 -17.73 18.66 -0.76
CA GLN A 754 -18.13 18.61 -2.18
C GLN A 754 -19.44 19.36 -2.44
N LEU A 755 -20.37 19.36 -1.47
CA LEU A 755 -21.63 20.09 -1.54
C LEU A 755 -21.46 21.59 -1.87
N ALA A 756 -20.37 22.24 -1.43
CA ALA A 756 -20.12 23.65 -1.73
C ALA A 756 -19.80 23.90 -3.21
N SER A 757 -19.30 22.88 -3.92
CA SER A 757 -18.97 22.94 -5.34
C SER A 757 -20.14 22.60 -6.26
N GLU A 758 -21.29 22.18 -5.71
CA GLU A 758 -22.48 21.81 -6.47
C GLU A 758 -23.41 23.02 -6.67
N PRO A 759 -23.61 23.53 -7.90
CA PRO A 759 -24.46 24.70 -8.15
C PRO A 759 -25.88 24.57 -7.58
N ALA A 760 -26.47 23.38 -7.65
CA ALA A 760 -27.81 23.11 -7.12
C ALA A 760 -27.90 23.27 -5.58
N ALA A 761 -26.80 23.11 -4.85
CA ALA A 761 -26.77 23.29 -3.40
C ALA A 761 -26.65 24.75 -2.96
N ILE A 762 -26.19 25.64 -3.85
CA ILE A 762 -25.89 27.05 -3.54
C ILE A 762 -27.10 27.78 -2.96
N PRO A 763 -28.33 27.71 -3.52
CA PRO A 763 -29.48 28.38 -2.92
C PRO A 763 -29.78 27.89 -1.50
N ILE A 764 -29.54 26.60 -1.22
CA ILE A 764 -29.75 26.03 0.12
C ILE A 764 -28.70 26.61 1.07
N LEU A 765 -27.41 26.53 0.74
CA LEU A 765 -26.33 26.99 1.61
C LEU A 765 -26.44 28.49 1.93
N LEU A 766 -26.74 29.32 0.93
CA LEU A 766 -27.01 30.75 1.14
C LEU A 766 -28.22 30.96 2.05
N GLY A 767 -29.34 30.27 1.77
CA GLY A 767 -30.57 30.40 2.55
C GLY A 767 -30.45 29.92 4.00
N LEU A 768 -29.52 29.00 4.27
CA LEU A 768 -29.18 28.56 5.63
C LEU A 768 -28.30 29.56 6.38
N GLY A 769 -27.68 30.53 5.69
CA GLY A 769 -26.84 31.57 6.30
C GLY A 769 -25.33 31.27 6.29
N VAL A 770 -24.85 30.42 5.38
CA VAL A 770 -23.40 30.18 5.19
C VAL A 770 -22.73 31.47 4.70
N THR A 771 -21.61 31.85 5.30
CA THR A 771 -20.91 33.13 5.02
C THR A 771 -19.74 32.98 4.05
N GLU A 772 -19.19 31.78 3.92
CA GLU A 772 -18.07 31.50 3.01
C GLU A 772 -18.26 30.12 2.34
N LEU A 773 -17.90 29.99 1.06
CA LEU A 773 -17.89 28.70 0.36
C LEU A 773 -16.48 28.41 -0.12
N SER A 774 -15.94 27.25 0.27
CA SER A 774 -14.65 26.77 -0.22
C SER A 774 -14.88 25.64 -1.21
N VAL A 775 -14.58 25.92 -2.48
CA VAL A 775 -14.98 25.06 -3.61
C VAL A 775 -13.76 24.58 -4.39
N ASN A 776 -13.94 23.55 -5.22
CA ASN A 776 -12.87 23.17 -6.14
C ASN A 776 -12.68 24.30 -7.18
N PRO A 777 -11.44 24.67 -7.56
CA PRO A 777 -11.18 25.78 -8.46
C PRO A 777 -12.02 25.81 -9.75
N PRO A 778 -12.28 24.68 -10.45
CA PRO A 778 -13.11 24.67 -11.64
C PRO A 778 -14.57 25.11 -11.41
N ALA A 779 -15.10 24.96 -10.19
CA ALA A 779 -16.48 25.27 -9.85
C ALA A 779 -16.70 26.76 -9.50
N ILE A 780 -15.65 27.53 -9.19
CA ILE A 780 -15.73 28.92 -8.71
C ILE A 780 -16.62 29.78 -9.62
N SER A 781 -16.37 29.73 -10.92
CA SER A 781 -17.10 30.56 -11.90
C SER A 781 -18.61 30.25 -11.95
N LYS A 782 -18.97 28.96 -11.92
CA LYS A 782 -20.35 28.49 -11.90
C LYS A 782 -21.06 28.86 -10.60
N VAL A 783 -20.39 28.67 -9.46
CA VAL A 783 -20.92 29.03 -8.13
C VAL A 783 -21.17 30.53 -8.04
N LYS A 784 -20.22 31.37 -8.46
CA LYS A 784 -20.40 32.83 -8.51
C LYS A 784 -21.56 33.24 -9.41
N ALA A 785 -21.70 32.60 -10.56
CA ALA A 785 -22.80 32.88 -11.49
C ALA A 785 -24.17 32.50 -10.91
N GLU A 786 -24.24 31.40 -10.15
CA GLU A 786 -25.47 30.98 -9.48
C GLU A 786 -25.87 31.95 -8.38
N ILE A 787 -24.91 32.38 -7.54
CA ILE A 787 -25.14 33.41 -6.50
C ILE A 787 -25.69 34.70 -7.11
N ALA A 788 -25.11 35.15 -8.23
CA ALA A 788 -25.50 36.38 -8.92
C ALA A 788 -26.93 36.35 -9.51
N ARG A 789 -27.60 35.19 -9.54
CA ARG A 789 -28.99 35.02 -10.02
C ARG A 789 -30.01 34.95 -8.88
N LEU A 790 -29.56 34.86 -7.64
CA LEU A 790 -30.41 34.66 -6.47
C LEU A 790 -30.64 35.97 -5.71
N THR A 791 -31.76 36.03 -4.99
CA THR A 791 -31.96 36.95 -3.86
C THR A 791 -31.91 36.16 -2.57
N MET A 792 -31.59 36.80 -1.45
CA MET A 792 -31.58 36.13 -0.14
C MET A 792 -32.96 35.60 0.23
N ASP A 793 -34.04 36.36 -0.03
CA ASP A 793 -35.41 35.90 0.23
C ASP A 793 -35.73 34.60 -0.51
N ARG A 794 -35.30 34.46 -1.77
CA ARG A 794 -35.50 33.24 -2.56
C ARG A 794 -34.67 32.09 -2.02
N ALA A 795 -33.40 32.34 -1.67
CA ALA A 795 -32.52 31.34 -1.07
C ALA A 795 -33.09 30.81 0.26
N ILE A 796 -33.55 31.70 1.14
CA ILE A 796 -34.20 31.36 2.42
C ILE A 796 -35.47 30.53 2.20
N ALA A 797 -36.31 30.91 1.24
CA ALA A 797 -37.53 30.16 0.89
C ALA A 797 -37.19 28.74 0.39
N ILE A 798 -36.17 28.59 -0.46
CA ILE A 798 -35.70 27.29 -0.93
C ILE A 798 -35.18 26.45 0.25
N ALA A 799 -34.30 27.01 1.08
CA ALA A 799 -33.73 26.33 2.24
C ALA A 799 -34.84 25.83 3.20
N ASN A 800 -35.81 26.67 3.54
CA ASN A 800 -36.92 26.29 4.41
C ASN A 800 -37.79 25.18 3.83
N ALA A 801 -38.02 25.18 2.51
CA ALA A 801 -38.79 24.13 1.84
C ALA A 801 -38.05 22.79 1.84
N VAL A 802 -36.76 22.77 1.45
CA VAL A 802 -36.00 21.51 1.35
C VAL A 802 -35.80 20.82 2.69
N LEU A 803 -35.74 21.58 3.79
CA LEU A 803 -35.64 21.03 5.15
C LEU A 803 -36.89 20.24 5.59
N GLN A 804 -38.02 20.42 4.92
CA GLN A 804 -39.28 19.70 5.18
C GLN A 804 -39.46 18.45 4.30
N LEU A 805 -38.58 18.24 3.31
CA LEU A 805 -38.62 17.07 2.45
C LEU A 805 -38.09 15.83 3.17
N ASP A 806 -38.40 14.65 2.64
CA ASP A 806 -38.14 13.35 3.27
C ASP A 806 -36.92 12.60 2.71
N SER A 807 -36.36 13.05 1.57
CA SER A 807 -35.30 12.36 0.86
C SER A 807 -34.42 13.29 0.03
N ALA A 808 -33.19 12.87 -0.23
CA ALA A 808 -32.26 13.61 -1.09
C ALA A 808 -32.75 13.70 -2.55
N GLU A 809 -33.49 12.69 -3.02
CA GLU A 809 -34.13 12.70 -4.34
C GLU A 809 -35.25 13.75 -4.43
N ALA A 810 -36.09 13.84 -3.41
CA ALA A 810 -37.11 14.90 -3.33
C ALA A 810 -36.47 16.29 -3.30
N VAL A 811 -35.36 16.47 -2.56
CA VAL A 811 -34.61 17.72 -2.55
C VAL A 811 -34.10 18.09 -3.94
N ARG A 812 -33.43 17.17 -4.65
CA ARG A 812 -32.95 17.44 -6.02
C ARG A 812 -34.10 17.73 -6.99
N SER A 813 -35.20 16.98 -6.91
CA SER A 813 -36.38 17.20 -7.75
C SER A 813 -36.97 18.58 -7.52
N TYR A 814 -37.10 19.00 -6.25
CA TYR A 814 -37.55 20.34 -5.90
C TYR A 814 -36.62 21.44 -6.45
N LEU A 815 -35.30 21.24 -6.37
CA LEU A 815 -34.33 22.20 -6.90
C LEU A 815 -34.41 22.33 -8.42
N LEU A 816 -34.60 21.22 -9.16
CA LEU A 816 -34.77 21.22 -10.61
C LEU A 816 -36.01 21.99 -11.08
N GLU A 817 -37.07 22.03 -10.27
CA GLU A 817 -38.28 22.81 -10.58
C GLU A 817 -38.13 24.30 -10.24
N LYS A 818 -37.23 24.64 -9.32
CA LYS A 818 -37.14 25.97 -8.71
C LYS A 818 -35.93 26.79 -9.16
N ILE A 819 -34.90 26.17 -9.72
CA ILE A 819 -33.69 26.78 -10.28
C ILE A 819 -33.82 26.74 -11.79
#